data_AF-E7ABM1-F1
#
_entry.id   AF-E7ABM1-F1
#
_cell.length_a   1.000
_cell.length_b   1.000
_cell.length_c   1.000
_cell.angle_alpha   90.00
_cell.angle_beta   90.00
_cell.angle_gamma   90.00
#
_symmetry.space_group_name_H-M   'P 1'
#
loop_
_entity.id
_entity.type
_entity.pdbx_description
1 polymer ?
#
loop_
_entity_poly.entity_id
_entity_poly.type
_entity_poly.pdbx_seq_one_letter_code
_entity_poly.pdbx_strand_id
1 'polypeptide(L)'
;MDHKPSPKPISDQAKPQKPDPTPKNLSVPNPATLPQPHTATKPNSNSKVQPNHKPLNSLAPQAHLKTSSTPKSIVIPITPLPAPQEHKVLENPVQINNYLQLAQRAYAYKDYDKAKIYYQKLADLGDARGYYGLGVVWSTYYYDDQDEDVPPDYPKALKYLQKAAHLGSAQAHIKLGDFYAEAKGVFLNPKKAIGHYQRGAELGDPQGYYKLGVLYRDGKGISQDLQKAISYFQKAEDQGSVPAGLALGALFRDSANPLQALNHFKKAANLGSAFAHTLLGDMYANGYGVSENLKLAKEYYNKAKHTSKLLVEKEILFDPLRLPQRASYYSTKNTLPIPSPSKLKNSYLKHWYTPWKAMKVIPRKEVFWTRYSLATPGYKEDGTHHDLKVLRHIETDMDIAHYPNAHLRGVIVANTSVRAVPTTLAYYPTQRDYPSDLWQNSMIFAGTPVLITHYNKAKTYALIQSSFTIGWVRIQDVAPIRPKTIEKILHIQNYLTPLIDTMPNARMGQIFLKVPHTPNQIYTFTRNPQGFAQLTQITINPQNFTSFPRKFTTQTMAKVVDTLLGQRYGWGGINQNRDCSAFTRDSFAGFGVFLPRNSLAQVRYAHNTIDLHKMSASKKETYIIKHATPFATILWLKGHIMLYLGTYHNQAIVAHNIWSISISKTHKPTHLYHVEKAVITTLKLGAEHKNFTEKSTFLIDRIEAMSDLYARQFH
;
A
#
# COMPACT_ATOMS: atom_id res chain seq x y z
N MET A 1 31.29 -30.47 -29.79
CA MET A 1 30.95 -30.70 -28.37
C MET A 1 31.18 -29.38 -27.64
N ASP A 2 30.21 -28.73 -27.01
CA ASP A 2 28.77 -29.04 -26.92
C ASP A 2 27.90 -27.78 -27.02
N HIS A 3 26.70 -27.95 -27.60
CA HIS A 3 25.75 -26.87 -27.83
C HIS A 3 24.89 -26.60 -26.59
N LYS A 4 24.81 -25.32 -26.17
CA LYS A 4 23.71 -24.83 -25.32
C LYS A 4 22.47 -24.55 -26.19
N PRO A 5 21.30 -25.14 -25.93
CA PRO A 5 20.09 -24.86 -26.71
C PRO A 5 19.40 -23.56 -26.26
N SER A 6 19.13 -22.68 -27.22
CA SER A 6 18.27 -21.50 -27.03
C SER A 6 16.79 -21.89 -27.05
N PRO A 7 15.92 -21.37 -26.17
CA PRO A 7 14.50 -21.65 -26.21
C PRO A 7 13.82 -20.97 -27.42
N LYS A 8 13.27 -21.78 -28.33
CA LYS A 8 12.40 -21.31 -29.44
C LYS A 8 10.98 -21.01 -28.93
N PRO A 9 10.25 -20.08 -29.55
CA PRO A 9 8.87 -19.75 -29.16
C PRO A 9 7.89 -20.87 -29.53
N ILE A 10 6.92 -21.11 -28.64
CA ILE A 10 5.82 -22.05 -28.90
C ILE A 10 4.77 -21.36 -29.78
N SER A 11 4.41 -22.01 -30.89
CA SER A 11 3.34 -21.58 -31.79
C SER A 11 2.00 -22.21 -31.37
N ASP A 12 0.99 -21.40 -31.09
CA ASP A 12 -0.38 -21.88 -30.93
C ASP A 12 -0.97 -22.28 -32.30
N GLN A 13 -1.29 -23.56 -32.47
CA GLN A 13 -2.23 -24.03 -33.48
C GLN A 13 -3.33 -24.86 -32.80
N ALA A 14 -4.52 -24.30 -32.70
CA ALA A 14 -5.75 -25.03 -32.43
C ALA A 14 -6.87 -24.46 -33.33
N LYS A 15 -7.27 -25.22 -34.35
CA LYS A 15 -8.46 -24.89 -35.17
C LYS A 15 -9.74 -25.24 -34.39
N PRO A 16 -10.84 -24.50 -34.60
CA PRO A 16 -12.07 -24.69 -33.84
C PRO A 16 -12.91 -25.88 -34.35
N GLN A 17 -13.50 -26.64 -33.43
CA GLN A 17 -14.61 -27.56 -33.72
C GLN A 17 -15.96 -26.87 -33.45
N LYS A 18 -16.96 -27.17 -34.30
CA LYS A 18 -18.33 -26.64 -34.23
C LYS A 18 -19.16 -27.36 -33.14
N PRO A 19 -20.23 -26.72 -32.62
CA PRO A 19 -21.16 -27.33 -31.67
C PRO A 19 -22.37 -27.98 -32.36
N ASP A 20 -22.95 -29.01 -31.72
CA ASP A 20 -24.39 -29.35 -31.73
C ASP A 20 -24.66 -30.61 -30.87
N PRO A 21 -25.92 -30.97 -30.52
CA PRO A 21 -27.12 -30.14 -30.40
C PRO A 21 -27.84 -30.31 -29.03
N THR A 22 -28.96 -29.61 -28.85
CA THR A 22 -29.89 -29.77 -27.71
C THR A 22 -30.86 -30.95 -27.88
N PRO A 23 -31.56 -31.35 -26.79
CA PRO A 23 -32.95 -31.79 -26.94
C PRO A 23 -33.95 -31.07 -26.00
N LYS A 24 -34.89 -30.37 -26.66
CA LYS A 24 -36.36 -30.29 -26.47
C LYS A 24 -37.01 -30.36 -25.07
N ASN A 25 -37.82 -29.32 -24.81
CA ASN A 25 -39.22 -29.26 -24.34
C ASN A 25 -39.79 -30.25 -23.31
N LEU A 26 -40.53 -29.69 -22.33
CA LEU A 26 -41.91 -30.00 -21.90
C LEU A 26 -42.40 -28.78 -21.08
N SER A 27 -43.18 -27.86 -21.66
CA SER A 27 -44.67 -27.77 -21.64
C SER A 27 -45.28 -27.24 -20.32
N VAL A 28 -46.03 -26.13 -20.43
CA VAL A 28 -46.76 -25.42 -19.37
C VAL A 28 -48.19 -26.00 -19.22
N PRO A 29 -48.82 -25.87 -18.04
CA PRO A 29 -50.12 -25.20 -18.01
C PRO A 29 -50.31 -24.19 -16.86
N ASN A 30 -51.19 -23.22 -17.13
CA ASN A 30 -51.85 -22.25 -16.24
C ASN A 30 -53.37 -22.38 -16.58
N PRO A 31 -54.39 -21.77 -15.91
CA PRO A 31 -54.36 -20.69 -14.91
C PRO A 31 -55.42 -20.80 -13.77
N ALA A 32 -55.78 -19.65 -13.15
CA ALA A 32 -56.92 -19.36 -12.25
C ALA A 32 -56.74 -19.74 -10.74
N THR A 33 -57.31 -19.05 -9.75
CA THR A 33 -58.30 -17.94 -9.71
C THR A 33 -58.13 -17.02 -8.48
N LEU A 34 -58.73 -15.82 -8.50
CA LEU A 34 -58.91 -14.85 -7.39
C LEU A 34 -59.94 -15.34 -6.32
N PRO A 35 -59.95 -14.83 -5.06
CA PRO A 35 -60.69 -13.59 -4.74
C PRO A 35 -60.12 -12.64 -3.64
N GLN A 36 -60.47 -11.35 -3.81
CA GLN A 36 -60.67 -10.28 -2.79
C GLN A 36 -62.19 -10.22 -2.47
N PRO A 37 -62.77 -9.45 -1.49
CA PRO A 37 -62.39 -8.12 -0.96
C PRO A 37 -62.51 -7.95 0.59
N HIS A 38 -62.14 -6.82 1.22
CA HIS A 38 -62.89 -5.56 1.45
C HIS A 38 -62.01 -4.64 2.39
N THR A 39 -62.16 -3.31 2.63
CA THR A 39 -63.11 -2.24 2.21
C THR A 39 -62.48 -0.81 2.32
N ALA A 40 -63.32 0.24 2.20
CA ALA A 40 -63.10 1.70 2.34
C ALA A 40 -62.75 2.19 3.79
N THR A 41 -62.36 3.45 4.09
CA THR A 41 -62.86 4.77 3.61
C THR A 41 -61.82 5.94 3.61
N LYS A 42 -62.24 7.09 3.06
CA LYS A 42 -61.61 8.44 2.93
C LYS A 42 -62.76 9.48 3.17
N PRO A 43 -62.62 10.84 3.09
CA PRO A 43 -61.47 11.76 3.00
C PRO A 43 -61.62 13.05 3.89
N ASN A 44 -60.94 14.17 3.50
CA ASN A 44 -61.07 15.62 3.86
C ASN A 44 -60.03 16.20 4.85
N SER A 45 -59.60 17.48 4.75
CA SER A 45 -59.68 18.50 3.66
C SER A 45 -58.72 19.68 3.88
N ASN A 46 -58.38 20.38 2.80
CA ASN A 46 -57.84 21.77 2.67
C ASN A 46 -57.55 22.63 3.92
N SER A 47 -56.38 23.30 3.92
CA SER A 47 -56.32 24.78 3.81
C SER A 47 -54.92 25.31 3.46
N LYS A 48 -54.85 26.34 2.60
CA LYS A 48 -53.68 27.20 2.39
C LYS A 48 -53.69 28.35 3.42
N VAL A 49 -52.54 28.96 3.68
CA VAL A 49 -52.24 30.41 3.48
C VAL A 49 -50.82 30.70 3.99
N GLN A 50 -50.23 31.79 3.50
CA GLN A 50 -48.78 32.07 3.50
C GLN A 50 -48.47 33.35 4.36
N PRO A 51 -47.39 34.13 4.18
CA PRO A 51 -46.48 34.51 5.28
C PRO A 51 -46.53 36.00 5.68
N ASN A 52 -45.71 36.42 6.65
CA ASN A 52 -45.09 37.76 6.77
C ASN A 52 -43.89 37.69 7.74
N HIS A 53 -42.65 38.05 7.40
CA HIS A 53 -42.04 39.37 7.06
C HIS A 53 -41.47 40.15 8.28
N LYS A 54 -40.13 40.13 8.40
CA LYS A 54 -39.11 41.20 8.70
C LYS A 54 -39.54 42.54 9.38
N PRO A 55 -38.67 43.30 10.12
CA PRO A 55 -37.28 43.61 9.70
C PRO A 55 -36.17 43.92 10.76
N LEU A 56 -34.96 44.11 10.18
CA LEU A 56 -33.68 44.78 10.52
C LEU A 56 -33.36 45.53 11.85
N ASN A 57 -32.05 45.43 12.17
CA ASN A 57 -31.08 46.45 12.65
C ASN A 57 -31.20 47.15 14.03
N SER A 58 -30.12 47.04 14.82
CA SER A 58 -29.35 48.24 15.27
C SER A 58 -27.91 47.89 15.74
N LEU A 59 -27.10 48.94 15.82
CA LEU A 59 -25.63 49.03 15.88
C LEU A 59 -24.95 48.44 17.14
N ALA A 60 -23.65 48.14 17.01
CA ALA A 60 -22.73 47.86 18.12
C ALA A 60 -22.25 49.15 18.83
N PRO A 61 -21.62 49.04 20.01
CA PRO A 61 -20.15 49.18 20.02
C PRO A 61 -19.40 48.13 20.86
N GLN A 62 -18.07 48.21 20.83
CA GLN A 62 -17.11 47.22 21.32
C GLN A 62 -16.94 47.20 22.86
N ALA A 63 -16.67 46.01 23.42
CA ALA A 63 -15.95 45.85 24.69
C ALA A 63 -15.15 44.53 24.69
N HIS A 64 -14.03 44.50 25.43
CA HIS A 64 -12.94 43.52 25.27
C HIS A 64 -13.21 42.08 25.74
N LEU A 65 -12.40 41.18 25.15
CA LEU A 65 -12.22 39.75 25.42
C LEU A 65 -12.44 39.31 26.89
N LYS A 66 -13.22 38.23 27.06
CA LYS A 66 -12.82 37.08 27.90
C LYS A 66 -13.02 35.78 27.12
N THR A 67 -12.09 34.84 27.27
CA THR A 67 -11.95 33.63 26.47
C THR A 67 -13.03 32.58 26.78
N SER A 68 -13.59 31.96 25.75
CA SER A 68 -14.63 30.93 25.89
C SER A 68 -14.05 29.55 26.22
N SER A 69 -14.79 28.81 27.02
CA SER A 69 -14.48 27.46 27.49
C SER A 69 -14.29 26.43 26.38
N THR A 70 -13.30 25.55 26.56
CA THR A 70 -13.08 24.34 25.75
C THR A 70 -14.25 23.33 25.87
N PRO A 71 -14.56 22.57 24.80
CA PRO A 71 -15.56 21.50 24.87
C PRO A 71 -15.04 20.30 25.67
N LYS A 72 -15.91 19.77 26.54
CA LYS A 72 -15.58 18.68 27.49
C LYS A 72 -15.08 17.42 26.78
N SER A 73 -13.91 16.94 27.19
CA SER A 73 -13.39 15.63 26.83
C SER A 73 -14.22 14.51 27.47
N ILE A 74 -14.55 13.49 26.68
CA ILE A 74 -15.17 12.26 27.20
C ILE A 74 -14.08 11.45 27.89
N VAL A 75 -14.00 11.58 29.22
CA VAL A 75 -13.14 10.75 30.06
C VAL A 75 -13.78 9.36 30.17
N ILE A 76 -13.12 8.34 29.62
CA ILE A 76 -13.48 6.94 29.86
C ILE A 76 -13.09 6.61 31.31
N PRO A 77 -13.95 5.95 32.11
CA PRO A 77 -13.64 5.66 33.51
C PRO A 77 -12.36 4.84 33.65
N ILE A 78 -11.40 5.38 34.39
CA ILE A 78 -10.16 4.70 34.75
C ILE A 78 -10.46 3.87 36.01
N THR A 79 -10.32 2.55 35.93
CA THR A 79 -10.29 1.70 37.13
C THR A 79 -9.13 2.14 38.03
N PRO A 80 -9.32 2.32 39.36
CA PRO A 80 -8.27 2.80 40.24
C PRO A 80 -7.00 1.95 40.17
N LEU A 81 -5.86 2.63 40.40
CA LEU A 81 -4.53 2.02 40.45
C LEU A 81 -4.50 0.85 41.45
N PRO A 82 -3.97 -0.33 41.08
CA PRO A 82 -3.22 -1.11 42.04
C PRO A 82 -2.03 -0.23 42.46
N ALA A 83 -1.82 -0.05 43.76
CA ALA A 83 -0.63 0.65 44.26
C ALA A 83 0.64 -0.01 43.68
N PRO A 84 1.71 0.76 43.41
CA PRO A 84 3.00 0.16 43.13
C PRO A 84 3.39 -0.71 44.33
N GLN A 85 3.41 -2.04 44.13
CA GLN A 85 3.86 -2.93 45.18
C GLN A 85 5.33 -2.64 45.47
N GLU A 86 5.70 -2.72 46.75
CA GLU A 86 7.03 -2.39 47.24
C GLU A 86 8.10 -3.06 46.37
N HIS A 87 9.11 -2.28 45.96
CA HIS A 87 10.29 -2.83 45.31
C HIS A 87 10.97 -3.78 46.29
N LYS A 88 10.68 -5.08 46.15
CA LYS A 88 11.36 -6.14 46.89
C LYS A 88 12.85 -5.99 46.59
N VAL A 89 13.62 -5.54 47.59
CA VAL A 89 15.05 -5.28 47.45
C VAL A 89 15.70 -6.58 47.04
N LEU A 90 16.26 -6.60 45.82
CA LEU A 90 16.84 -7.80 45.25
C LEU A 90 18.17 -8.06 45.97
N GLU A 91 18.22 -9.14 46.74
CA GLU A 91 19.44 -9.60 47.40
C GLU A 91 20.50 -9.92 46.33
N ASN A 92 21.69 -9.32 46.48
CA ASN A 92 22.87 -9.46 45.61
C ASN A 92 22.86 -8.72 44.24
N PRO A 93 22.93 -7.37 44.23
CA PRO A 93 22.95 -6.56 43.00
C PRO A 93 24.18 -6.77 42.09
N VAL A 94 25.32 -7.20 42.65
CA VAL A 94 26.54 -7.49 41.87
C VAL A 94 26.34 -8.73 40.99
N GLN A 95 25.77 -9.80 41.56
CA GLN A 95 25.46 -11.03 40.83
C GLN A 95 24.44 -10.79 39.70
N ILE A 96 23.43 -9.95 39.97
CA ILE A 96 22.42 -9.54 38.99
C ILE A 96 23.07 -8.79 37.80
N ASN A 97 23.89 -7.78 38.06
CA ASN A 97 24.54 -7.03 36.98
C ASN A 97 25.50 -7.91 36.16
N ASN A 98 26.21 -8.84 36.80
CA ASN A 98 27.06 -9.82 36.12
C ASN A 98 26.26 -10.73 35.19
N TYR A 99 25.14 -11.32 35.65
CA TYR A 99 24.30 -12.16 34.78
C TYR A 99 23.63 -11.36 33.65
N LEU A 100 23.28 -10.09 33.86
CA LEU A 100 22.73 -9.25 32.79
C LEU A 100 23.76 -8.97 31.70
N GLN A 101 24.98 -8.59 32.07
CA GLN A 101 26.06 -8.39 31.09
C GLN A 101 26.38 -9.68 30.33
N LEU A 102 26.44 -10.83 31.02
CA LEU A 102 26.66 -12.12 30.38
C LEU A 102 25.51 -12.52 29.44
N ALA A 103 24.25 -12.30 29.82
CA ALA A 103 23.09 -12.57 28.99
C ALA A 103 23.01 -11.67 27.76
N GLN A 104 23.25 -10.36 27.93
CA GLN A 104 23.29 -9.39 26.83
C GLN A 104 24.46 -9.66 25.88
N ARG A 105 25.63 -10.01 26.41
CA ARG A 105 26.80 -10.41 25.62
C ARG A 105 26.52 -11.66 24.81
N ALA A 106 26.01 -12.72 25.45
CA ALA A 106 25.62 -13.96 24.76
C ALA A 106 24.60 -13.68 23.65
N TYR A 107 23.55 -12.90 23.94
CA TYR A 107 22.55 -12.49 22.96
C TYR A 107 23.15 -11.70 21.78
N ALA A 108 24.08 -10.78 22.04
CA ALA A 108 24.76 -9.99 21.01
C ALA A 108 25.67 -10.84 20.10
N TYR A 109 26.33 -11.86 20.67
CA TYR A 109 27.07 -12.87 19.92
C TYR A 109 26.19 -13.99 19.34
N LYS A 110 24.85 -13.89 19.48
CA LYS A 110 23.85 -14.88 19.02
C LYS A 110 23.95 -16.26 19.69
N ASP A 111 24.61 -16.34 20.82
CA ASP A 111 24.63 -17.52 21.69
C ASP A 111 23.34 -17.53 22.53
N TYR A 112 22.25 -17.92 21.89
CA TYR A 112 20.92 -17.83 22.48
C TYR A 112 20.68 -18.86 23.59
N ASP A 113 21.42 -19.96 23.60
CA ASP A 113 21.38 -20.96 24.66
C ASP A 113 22.06 -20.48 25.94
N LYS A 114 23.27 -19.89 25.87
CA LYS A 114 23.84 -19.21 27.04
C LYS A 114 23.02 -17.98 27.42
N ALA A 115 22.45 -17.25 26.47
CA ALA A 115 21.53 -16.15 26.78
C ALA A 115 20.30 -16.62 27.57
N LYS A 116 19.65 -17.73 27.17
CA LYS A 116 18.56 -18.35 27.94
C LYS A 116 19.00 -18.73 29.35
N ILE A 117 20.17 -19.34 29.51
CA ILE A 117 20.70 -19.73 30.83
C ILE A 117 20.89 -18.49 31.74
N TYR A 118 21.54 -17.43 31.26
CA TYR A 118 21.78 -16.24 32.07
C TYR A 118 20.52 -15.41 32.33
N TYR A 119 19.61 -15.28 31.35
CA TYR A 119 18.31 -14.64 31.58
C TYR A 119 17.39 -15.47 32.50
N GLN A 120 17.52 -16.80 32.53
CA GLN A 120 16.82 -17.65 33.50
C GLN A 120 17.37 -17.44 34.91
N LYS A 121 18.70 -17.44 35.10
CA LYS A 121 19.31 -17.09 36.40
C LYS A 121 18.86 -15.71 36.92
N LEU A 122 18.70 -14.72 36.05
CA LEU A 122 18.10 -13.42 36.41
C LEU A 122 16.61 -13.53 36.77
N ALA A 123 15.83 -14.30 36.03
CA ALA A 123 14.41 -14.50 36.29
C ALA A 123 14.18 -15.24 37.62
N ASP A 124 15.06 -16.19 37.97
CA ASP A 124 15.03 -16.95 39.23
C ASP A 124 15.34 -16.05 40.44
N LEU A 125 16.23 -15.07 40.27
CA LEU A 125 16.47 -13.98 41.23
C LEU A 125 15.32 -12.94 41.27
N GLY A 126 14.29 -13.07 40.43
CA GLY A 126 13.14 -12.17 40.39
C GLY A 126 13.30 -10.92 39.52
N ASP A 127 14.41 -10.77 38.79
CA ASP A 127 14.68 -9.57 37.99
C ASP A 127 13.83 -9.54 36.70
N ALA A 128 13.06 -8.45 36.53
CA ALA A 128 12.19 -8.24 35.37
C ALA A 128 12.93 -8.27 34.01
N ARG A 129 14.22 -7.93 33.98
CA ARG A 129 15.09 -7.96 32.79
C ARG A 129 15.40 -9.40 32.37
N GLY A 130 15.48 -10.34 33.32
CA GLY A 130 15.58 -11.78 33.03
C GLY A 130 14.34 -12.29 32.31
N TYR A 131 13.16 -12.05 32.89
CA TYR A 131 11.88 -12.40 32.25
C TYR A 131 11.71 -11.72 30.88
N TYR A 132 12.09 -10.44 30.74
CA TYR A 132 12.04 -9.75 29.44
C TYR A 132 12.99 -10.38 28.43
N GLY A 133 14.24 -10.66 28.81
CA GLY A 133 15.25 -11.30 27.96
C GLY A 133 14.81 -12.68 27.47
N LEU A 134 14.27 -13.54 28.35
CA LEU A 134 13.65 -14.80 27.95
C LEU A 134 12.48 -14.59 26.99
N GLY A 135 11.60 -13.63 27.29
CA GLY A 135 10.49 -13.26 26.42
C GLY A 135 10.93 -12.78 25.04
N VAL A 136 12.08 -12.11 24.95
CA VAL A 136 12.70 -11.74 23.67
C VAL A 136 13.28 -12.97 22.98
N VAL A 137 14.12 -13.78 23.64
CA VAL A 137 14.77 -14.96 23.02
C VAL A 137 13.74 -15.97 22.51
N TRP A 138 12.71 -16.33 23.29
CA TRP A 138 11.64 -17.22 22.83
C TRP A 138 10.77 -16.60 21.71
N SER A 139 10.82 -15.26 21.51
CA SER A 139 10.18 -14.57 20.38
C SER A 139 11.09 -14.40 19.15
N THR A 140 12.36 -14.80 19.25
CA THR A 140 13.38 -14.63 18.22
C THR A 140 13.55 -15.94 17.46
N TYR A 141 13.56 -15.85 16.13
CA TYR A 141 13.96 -16.95 15.25
C TYR A 141 15.49 -16.93 15.13
N TYR A 142 16.14 -18.08 15.30
CA TYR A 142 17.60 -18.19 15.26
C TYR A 142 18.08 -19.59 14.85
N TYR A 143 19.39 -19.74 14.65
CA TYR A 143 20.05 -21.04 14.43
C TYR A 143 20.94 -21.41 15.61
N ASP A 144 20.89 -22.67 16.03
CA ASP A 144 21.74 -23.17 17.12
C ASP A 144 23.16 -23.53 16.68
N ASP A 145 23.97 -24.09 17.58
CA ASP A 145 25.36 -24.49 17.32
C ASP A 145 25.48 -25.68 16.35
N GLN A 146 24.40 -26.43 16.10
CA GLN A 146 24.29 -27.44 15.02
C GLN A 146 23.70 -26.85 13.74
N ASP A 147 23.52 -25.53 13.71
CA ASP A 147 23.10 -24.77 12.55
C ASP A 147 21.64 -25.11 12.15
N GLU A 148 20.83 -25.64 13.08
CA GLU A 148 19.42 -26.02 12.92
C GLU A 148 18.44 -24.87 13.20
N ASP A 149 17.24 -24.90 12.59
CA ASP A 149 16.18 -23.89 12.77
C ASP A 149 15.56 -23.97 14.18
N VAL A 150 15.71 -22.93 15.00
CA VAL A 150 14.96 -22.76 16.26
C VAL A 150 13.84 -21.72 16.06
N PRO A 151 12.59 -22.15 15.80
CA PRO A 151 11.48 -21.24 15.58
C PRO A 151 11.00 -20.57 16.89
N PRO A 152 10.40 -19.38 16.82
CA PRO A 152 9.84 -18.71 18.00
C PRO A 152 8.71 -19.51 18.67
N ASP A 153 8.89 -19.79 19.96
CA ASP A 153 7.82 -20.25 20.85
C ASP A 153 7.05 -19.04 21.37
N TYR A 154 6.15 -18.50 20.54
CA TYR A 154 5.34 -17.33 20.92
C TYR A 154 4.48 -17.54 22.19
N PRO A 155 3.85 -18.72 22.44
CA PRO A 155 3.18 -18.99 23.72
C PRO A 155 4.09 -18.84 24.94
N LYS A 156 5.31 -19.39 24.88
CA LYS A 156 6.30 -19.30 25.97
C LYS A 156 6.85 -17.88 26.10
N ALA A 157 7.15 -17.23 24.99
CA ALA A 157 7.54 -15.81 24.97
C ALA A 157 6.46 -14.93 25.62
N LEU A 158 5.19 -15.13 25.29
CA LEU A 158 4.06 -14.39 25.87
C LEU A 158 4.01 -14.55 27.39
N LYS A 159 4.19 -15.78 27.92
CA LYS A 159 4.22 -16.05 29.37
C LYS A 159 5.35 -15.27 30.07
N TYR A 160 6.56 -15.30 29.52
CA TYR A 160 7.70 -14.56 30.07
C TYR A 160 7.51 -13.03 29.98
N LEU A 161 7.03 -12.51 28.85
CA LEU A 161 6.74 -11.08 28.67
C LEU A 161 5.62 -10.59 29.60
N GLN A 162 4.57 -11.39 29.83
CA GLN A 162 3.52 -11.07 30.81
C GLN A 162 4.08 -10.97 32.24
N LYS A 163 4.97 -11.88 32.64
CA LYS A 163 5.62 -11.83 33.96
C LYS A 163 6.56 -10.63 34.08
N ALA A 164 7.34 -10.31 33.05
CA ALA A 164 8.19 -9.12 33.01
C ALA A 164 7.40 -7.81 33.10
N ALA A 165 6.27 -7.72 32.38
CA ALA A 165 5.38 -6.56 32.42
C ALA A 165 4.72 -6.40 33.81
N HIS A 166 4.29 -7.51 34.43
CA HIS A 166 3.77 -7.51 35.80
C HIS A 166 4.82 -7.03 36.83
N LEU A 167 6.11 -7.29 36.60
CA LEU A 167 7.23 -6.77 37.37
C LEU A 167 7.67 -5.35 36.95
N GLY A 168 6.85 -4.61 36.19
CA GLY A 168 7.09 -3.20 35.86
C GLY A 168 8.00 -2.93 34.64
N SER A 169 8.35 -3.93 33.82
CA SER A 169 9.19 -3.70 32.64
C SER A 169 8.44 -2.94 31.52
N ALA A 170 8.84 -1.69 31.29
CA ALA A 170 8.36 -0.86 30.18
C ALA A 170 8.58 -1.52 28.81
N GLN A 171 9.75 -2.13 28.61
CA GLN A 171 10.13 -2.83 27.38
C GLN A 171 9.27 -4.08 27.15
N ALA A 172 8.94 -4.83 28.21
CA ALA A 172 8.00 -5.95 28.11
C ALA A 172 6.58 -5.48 27.76
N HIS A 173 6.14 -4.36 28.33
CA HIS A 173 4.89 -3.71 27.92
C HIS A 173 4.89 -3.36 26.43
N ILE A 174 5.95 -2.74 25.90
CA ILE A 174 6.07 -2.44 24.46
C ILE A 174 6.05 -3.72 23.61
N LYS A 175 6.79 -4.76 24.01
CA LYS A 175 6.83 -6.05 23.28
C LYS A 175 5.49 -6.79 23.32
N LEU A 176 4.73 -6.74 24.42
CA LEU A 176 3.35 -7.23 24.47
C LEU A 176 2.41 -6.42 23.57
N GLY A 177 2.64 -5.10 23.48
CA GLY A 177 2.00 -4.24 22.50
C GLY A 177 2.23 -4.73 21.07
N ASP A 178 3.48 -5.04 20.72
CA ASP A 178 3.85 -5.63 19.43
C ASP A 178 3.16 -6.98 19.20
N PHE A 179 3.12 -7.87 20.20
CA PHE A 179 2.42 -9.15 20.08
C PHE A 179 0.94 -8.97 19.72
N TYR A 180 0.23 -8.05 20.39
CA TYR A 180 -1.17 -7.78 20.11
C TYR A 180 -1.41 -6.91 18.86
N ALA A 181 -0.44 -6.10 18.43
CA ALA A 181 -0.53 -5.29 17.20
C ALA A 181 -0.12 -6.07 15.94
N GLU A 182 0.68 -7.13 16.07
CA GLU A 182 1.24 -7.91 14.97
C GLU A 182 0.75 -9.36 14.93
N ALA A 183 -0.10 -9.75 15.89
CA ALA A 183 -0.68 -11.09 16.03
C ALA A 183 0.38 -12.22 16.19
N LYS A 184 1.45 -11.95 16.94
CA LYS A 184 2.52 -12.92 17.23
C LYS A 184 2.05 -13.91 18.31
N GLY A 185 1.60 -15.10 17.89
CA GLY A 185 1.06 -16.14 18.79
C GLY A 185 -0.24 -15.78 19.52
N VAL A 186 -0.84 -14.63 19.21
CA VAL A 186 -2.10 -14.14 19.77
C VAL A 186 -2.94 -13.50 18.67
N PHE A 187 -4.25 -13.41 18.85
CA PHE A 187 -5.09 -12.66 17.91
C PHE A 187 -4.78 -11.15 17.98
N LEU A 188 -4.83 -10.48 16.83
CA LEU A 188 -4.75 -9.02 16.70
C LEU A 188 -5.75 -8.36 17.65
N ASN A 189 -5.25 -7.58 18.61
CA ASN A 189 -6.08 -6.87 19.59
C ASN A 189 -5.53 -5.45 19.81
N PRO A 190 -5.92 -4.48 18.98
CA PRO A 190 -5.38 -3.12 19.06
C PRO A 190 -5.74 -2.41 20.36
N LYS A 191 -6.87 -2.75 21.02
CA LYS A 191 -7.21 -2.20 22.34
C LYS A 191 -6.20 -2.64 23.41
N LYS A 192 -5.81 -3.93 23.40
CA LYS A 192 -4.72 -4.42 24.26
C LYS A 192 -3.37 -3.79 23.86
N ALA A 193 -3.08 -3.69 22.57
CA ALA A 193 -1.85 -3.06 22.10
C ALA A 193 -1.71 -1.61 22.56
N ILE A 194 -2.77 -0.80 22.44
CA ILE A 194 -2.83 0.57 22.97
C ILE A 194 -2.56 0.60 24.47
N GLY A 195 -3.26 -0.21 25.26
CA GLY A 195 -3.05 -0.27 26.71
C GLY A 195 -1.62 -0.67 27.10
N HIS A 196 -1.03 -1.63 26.38
CA HIS A 196 0.35 -2.06 26.60
C HIS A 196 1.38 -1.00 26.19
N TYR A 197 1.26 -0.38 25.01
CA TYR A 197 2.16 0.70 24.57
C TYR A 197 2.05 1.94 25.46
N GLN A 198 0.82 2.32 25.84
CA GLN A 198 0.60 3.43 26.76
C GLN A 198 1.25 3.15 28.11
N ARG A 199 1.10 1.93 28.65
CA ARG A 199 1.75 1.57 29.91
C ARG A 199 3.28 1.57 29.84
N GLY A 200 3.85 1.16 28.70
CA GLY A 200 5.30 1.29 28.46
C GLY A 200 5.77 2.76 28.47
N ALA A 201 4.98 3.66 27.89
CA ALA A 201 5.26 5.09 27.89
C ALA A 201 5.10 5.75 29.26
N GLU A 202 4.09 5.35 30.04
CA GLU A 202 3.89 5.77 31.44
C GLU A 202 5.04 5.32 32.36
N LEU A 203 5.69 4.19 32.04
CA LEU A 203 6.89 3.69 32.71
C LEU A 203 8.19 4.33 32.19
N GLY A 204 8.09 5.40 31.39
CA GLY A 204 9.23 6.23 30.97
C GLY A 204 9.93 5.82 29.66
N ASP A 205 9.42 4.83 28.92
CA ASP A 205 10.00 4.44 27.62
C ASP A 205 9.29 5.18 26.46
N PRO A 206 9.93 6.17 25.80
CA PRO A 206 9.31 6.95 24.73
C PRO A 206 8.96 6.12 23.50
N GLN A 207 9.50 4.91 23.36
CA GLN A 207 9.12 3.97 22.31
C GLN A 207 7.65 3.55 22.42
N GLY A 208 7.06 3.57 23.62
CA GLY A 208 5.61 3.36 23.81
C GLY A 208 4.78 4.43 23.11
N TYR A 209 5.14 5.70 23.27
CA TYR A 209 4.49 6.81 22.55
C TYR A 209 4.75 6.74 21.04
N TYR A 210 5.96 6.41 20.60
CA TYR A 210 6.24 6.19 19.17
C TYR A 210 5.36 5.08 18.57
N LYS A 211 5.21 3.95 19.25
CA LYS A 211 4.37 2.82 18.80
C LYS A 211 2.88 3.17 18.77
N LEU A 212 2.38 3.97 19.71
CA LEU A 212 1.03 4.55 19.65
C LEU A 212 0.86 5.46 18.43
N GLY A 213 1.85 6.32 18.17
CA GLY A 213 1.89 7.18 16.98
C GLY A 213 1.80 6.37 15.69
N VAL A 214 2.62 5.31 15.55
CA VAL A 214 2.57 4.37 14.41
C VAL A 214 1.19 3.72 14.28
N LEU A 215 0.61 3.22 15.38
CA LEU A 215 -0.67 2.52 15.34
C LEU A 215 -1.82 3.43 14.85
N TYR A 216 -1.88 4.67 15.32
CA TYR A 216 -2.85 5.67 14.87
C TYR A 216 -2.57 6.21 13.46
N ARG A 217 -1.29 6.31 13.06
CA ARG A 217 -0.88 6.68 11.70
C ARG A 217 -1.28 5.62 10.69
N ASP A 218 -1.13 4.34 11.02
CA ASP A 218 -1.33 3.24 10.08
C ASP A 218 -2.77 2.68 10.13
N GLY A 219 -3.55 3.00 11.15
CA GLY A 219 -4.93 2.52 11.30
C GLY A 219 -5.02 0.99 11.43
N LYS A 220 -4.01 0.35 12.01
CA LYS A 220 -3.92 -1.12 12.01
C LYS A 220 -4.90 -1.73 13.01
N GLY A 221 -6.10 -2.05 12.53
CA GLY A 221 -7.21 -2.59 13.32
C GLY A 221 -7.95 -1.53 14.17
N ILE A 222 -7.67 -0.25 13.96
CA ILE A 222 -8.39 0.91 14.50
C ILE A 222 -8.60 1.93 13.39
N SER A 223 -9.51 2.89 13.56
CA SER A 223 -9.59 4.03 12.64
C SER A 223 -8.26 4.80 12.64
N GLN A 224 -7.73 5.10 11.45
CA GLN A 224 -6.60 6.00 11.28
C GLN A 224 -6.94 7.38 11.86
N ASP A 225 -6.02 7.96 12.63
CA ASP A 225 -6.16 9.26 13.27
C ASP A 225 -4.80 9.97 13.25
N LEU A 226 -4.55 10.75 12.20
CA LEU A 226 -3.28 11.44 12.00
C LEU A 226 -3.01 12.52 13.07
N GLN A 227 -4.07 13.09 13.68
CA GLN A 227 -3.91 14.09 14.73
C GLN A 227 -3.45 13.43 16.04
N LYS A 228 -4.01 12.27 16.41
CA LYS A 228 -3.46 11.46 17.51
C LYS A 228 -2.06 10.95 17.18
N ALA A 229 -1.80 10.54 15.94
CA ALA A 229 -0.46 10.11 15.53
C ALA A 229 0.58 11.21 15.76
N ILE A 230 0.33 12.43 15.27
CA ILE A 230 1.18 13.61 15.50
C ILE A 230 1.34 13.87 17.01
N SER A 231 0.26 13.87 17.78
CA SER A 231 0.32 14.09 19.24
C SER A 231 1.20 13.07 19.97
N TYR A 232 1.09 11.79 19.63
CA TYR A 232 1.92 10.73 20.22
C TYR A 232 3.37 10.76 19.73
N PHE A 233 3.61 11.05 18.45
CA PHE A 233 4.98 11.26 17.98
C PHE A 233 5.63 12.48 18.63
N GLN A 234 4.89 13.57 18.88
CA GLN A 234 5.44 14.75 19.56
C GLN A 234 5.89 14.40 20.98
N LYS A 235 5.05 13.71 21.76
CA LYS A 235 5.40 13.21 23.10
C LYS A 235 6.65 12.32 23.10
N ALA A 236 6.82 11.48 22.07
CA ALA A 236 8.01 10.66 21.92
C ALA A 236 9.25 11.49 21.51
N GLU A 237 9.12 12.44 20.59
CA GLU A 237 10.21 13.34 20.16
C GLU A 237 10.70 14.22 21.31
N ASP A 238 9.79 14.77 22.11
CA ASP A 238 10.09 15.61 23.28
C ASP A 238 10.83 14.82 24.38
N GLN A 239 10.71 13.49 24.37
CA GLN A 239 11.46 12.55 25.20
C GLN A 239 12.69 11.95 24.49
N GLY A 240 13.15 12.55 23.38
CA GLY A 240 14.37 12.17 22.67
C GLY A 240 14.22 11.05 21.62
N SER A 241 13.00 10.64 21.27
CA SER A 241 12.80 9.59 20.25
C SER A 241 13.11 10.09 18.83
N VAL A 242 14.32 9.77 18.35
CA VAL A 242 14.74 9.98 16.95
C VAL A 242 13.74 9.40 15.92
N PRO A 243 13.22 8.16 16.06
CA PRO A 243 12.22 7.63 15.14
C PRO A 243 10.93 8.47 15.08
N ALA A 244 10.53 9.10 16.20
CA ALA A 244 9.34 9.94 16.24
C ALA A 244 9.55 11.29 15.55
N GLY A 245 10.71 11.94 15.73
CA GLY A 245 11.05 13.17 14.99
C GLY A 245 11.16 12.92 13.48
N LEU A 246 11.72 11.77 13.07
CA LEU A 246 11.70 11.34 11.67
C LEU A 246 10.27 11.12 11.14
N ALA A 247 9.39 10.51 11.94
CA ALA A 247 7.99 10.28 11.56
C ALA A 247 7.18 11.58 11.44
N LEU A 248 7.38 12.53 12.37
CA LEU A 248 6.79 13.88 12.29
C LEU A 248 7.28 14.62 11.06
N GLY A 249 8.60 14.64 10.82
CA GLY A 249 9.18 15.31 9.67
C GLY A 249 8.65 14.75 8.35
N ALA A 250 8.50 13.43 8.24
CA ALA A 250 7.86 12.79 7.09
C ALA A 250 6.37 13.18 6.95
N LEU A 251 5.59 13.16 8.03
CA LEU A 251 4.17 13.55 8.00
C LEU A 251 3.97 15.01 7.56
N PHE A 252 4.76 15.95 8.09
CA PHE A 252 4.64 17.36 7.72
C PHE A 252 5.19 17.67 6.32
N ARG A 253 6.19 16.92 5.84
CA ARG A 253 6.62 16.97 4.44
C ARG A 253 5.47 16.52 3.53
N ASP A 254 4.90 15.36 3.82
CA ASP A 254 3.86 14.77 3.00
C ASP A 254 2.53 15.57 3.07
N SER A 255 2.33 16.38 4.12
CA SER A 255 1.24 17.37 4.25
C SER A 255 1.55 18.77 3.69
N ALA A 256 2.63 18.95 2.93
CA ALA A 256 3.09 20.24 2.38
C ALA A 256 3.34 21.36 3.42
N ASN A 257 3.78 20.99 4.63
CA ASN A 257 4.25 21.91 5.69
C ASN A 257 5.77 21.81 5.86
N PRO A 258 6.58 22.21 4.87
CA PRO A 258 7.98 21.81 4.79
C PRO A 258 8.88 22.50 5.82
N LEU A 259 8.48 23.66 6.36
CA LEU A 259 9.17 24.30 7.49
C LEU A 259 9.04 23.48 8.79
N GLN A 260 7.88 22.87 9.05
CA GLN A 260 7.72 21.98 10.21
C GLN A 260 8.52 20.70 9.98
N ALA A 261 8.50 20.15 8.77
CA ALA A 261 9.34 19.01 8.40
C ALA A 261 10.83 19.26 8.67
N LEU A 262 11.34 20.44 8.26
CA LEU A 262 12.71 20.87 8.49
C LEU A 262 13.05 20.89 9.99
N ASN A 263 12.15 21.40 10.84
CA ASN A 263 12.37 21.53 12.27
C ASN A 263 12.46 20.16 12.96
N HIS A 264 11.56 19.22 12.64
CA HIS A 264 11.60 17.87 13.18
C HIS A 264 12.83 17.09 12.71
N PHE A 265 13.22 17.21 11.43
CA PHE A 265 14.47 16.63 10.96
C PHE A 265 15.70 17.28 11.60
N LYS A 266 15.71 18.59 11.89
CA LYS A 266 16.78 19.25 12.67
C LYS A 266 16.88 18.69 14.09
N LYS A 267 15.75 18.52 14.80
CA LYS A 267 15.73 17.86 16.13
C LYS A 267 16.33 16.45 16.06
N ALA A 268 15.85 15.62 15.12
CA ALA A 268 16.34 14.26 14.95
C ALA A 268 17.84 14.20 14.54
N ALA A 269 18.32 15.14 13.73
CA ALA A 269 19.72 15.26 13.35
C ALA A 269 20.61 15.67 14.53
N ASN A 270 20.16 16.61 15.37
CA ASN A 270 20.88 17.00 16.60
C ASN A 270 21.02 15.83 17.60
N LEU A 271 20.07 14.90 17.59
CA LEU A 271 20.13 13.62 18.34
C LEU A 271 20.96 12.52 17.64
N GLY A 272 21.79 12.88 16.65
CA GLY A 272 22.73 11.98 15.98
C GLY A 272 22.17 11.18 14.79
N SER A 273 20.95 11.45 14.32
CA SER A 273 20.36 10.69 13.21
C SER A 273 21.03 10.98 11.87
N ALA A 274 21.82 10.04 11.35
CA ALA A 274 22.39 10.11 10.00
C ALA A 274 21.31 10.25 8.92
N PHE A 275 20.18 9.56 9.08
CA PHE A 275 19.07 9.63 8.13
C PHE A 275 18.39 11.01 8.12
N ALA A 276 18.24 11.65 9.28
CA ALA A 276 17.74 13.02 9.35
C ALA A 276 18.72 14.02 8.68
N HIS A 277 20.02 13.82 8.83
CA HIS A 277 21.03 14.60 8.11
C HIS A 277 20.89 14.45 6.58
N THR A 278 20.67 13.23 6.06
CA THR A 278 20.39 13.03 4.62
C THR A 278 19.14 13.79 4.18
N LEU A 279 18.03 13.67 4.92
CA LEU A 279 16.77 14.34 4.59
C LEU A 279 16.89 15.88 4.61
N LEU A 280 17.67 16.44 5.54
CA LEU A 280 17.99 17.88 5.54
C LEU A 280 18.84 18.27 4.33
N GLY A 281 19.80 17.43 3.97
CA GLY A 281 20.59 17.57 2.74
C GLY A 281 19.67 17.68 1.51
N ASP A 282 18.72 16.76 1.37
CA ASP A 282 17.75 16.75 0.26
C ASP A 282 16.87 18.00 0.25
N MET A 283 16.42 18.47 1.41
CA MET A 283 15.60 19.68 1.50
C MET A 283 16.35 20.94 1.06
N TYR A 284 17.60 21.11 1.50
CA TYR A 284 18.45 22.22 1.05
C TYR A 284 18.92 22.06 -0.40
N ALA A 285 19.09 20.83 -0.90
CA ALA A 285 19.50 20.57 -2.28
C ALA A 285 18.41 20.81 -3.33
N ASN A 286 17.13 20.71 -2.93
CA ASN A 286 15.97 20.84 -3.82
C ASN A 286 15.10 22.08 -3.52
N GLY A 287 15.54 22.99 -2.64
CA GLY A 287 14.78 24.18 -2.24
C GLY A 287 13.44 23.89 -1.57
N TYR A 288 13.33 22.75 -0.86
CA TYR A 288 12.04 22.26 -0.35
C TYR A 288 11.73 22.83 1.05
N GLY A 289 10.96 23.91 1.08
CA GLY A 289 10.59 24.66 2.30
C GLY A 289 11.66 25.57 2.86
N VAL A 290 12.79 25.67 2.17
CA VAL A 290 13.94 26.52 2.44
C VAL A 290 14.50 26.95 1.09
N SER A 291 15.17 28.10 1.02
CA SER A 291 15.93 28.46 -0.19
C SER A 291 16.97 27.39 -0.51
N GLU A 292 17.16 27.10 -1.79
CA GLU A 292 18.18 26.15 -2.24
C GLU A 292 19.57 26.56 -1.72
N ASN A 293 20.31 25.61 -1.17
CA ASN A 293 21.66 25.83 -0.65
C ASN A 293 22.51 24.58 -0.81
N LEU A 294 23.11 24.43 -1.99
CA LEU A 294 23.97 23.30 -2.35
C LEU A 294 25.25 23.18 -1.50
N LYS A 295 25.66 24.24 -0.77
CA LYS A 295 26.77 24.17 0.19
C LYS A 295 26.32 23.50 1.48
N LEU A 296 25.25 24.02 2.09
CA LEU A 296 24.67 23.49 3.32
C LEU A 296 24.15 22.06 3.12
N ALA A 297 23.60 21.74 1.95
CA ALA A 297 23.24 20.36 1.59
C ALA A 297 24.44 19.40 1.67
N LYS A 298 25.59 19.78 1.10
CA LYS A 298 26.83 18.99 1.18
C LYS A 298 27.35 18.84 2.61
N GLU A 299 27.22 19.88 3.44
CA GLU A 299 27.57 19.82 4.87
C GLU A 299 26.68 18.80 5.61
N TYR A 300 25.37 18.81 5.36
CA TYR A 300 24.43 17.82 5.91
C TYR A 300 24.72 16.39 5.40
N TYR A 301 24.97 16.20 4.09
CA TYR A 301 25.36 14.89 3.56
C TYR A 301 26.70 14.39 4.12
N ASN A 302 27.67 15.28 4.38
CA ASN A 302 28.94 14.88 5.02
C ASN A 302 28.73 14.48 6.48
N LYS A 303 27.88 15.20 7.24
CA LYS A 303 27.49 14.78 8.59
C LYS A 303 26.81 13.40 8.60
N ALA A 304 25.95 13.10 7.62
CA ALA A 304 25.39 11.76 7.45
C ALA A 304 26.47 10.67 7.20
N LYS A 305 27.47 10.98 6.36
CA LYS A 305 28.58 10.06 6.01
C LYS A 305 29.53 9.74 7.17
N HIS A 306 29.70 10.64 8.14
CA HIS A 306 30.56 10.40 9.31
C HIS A 306 29.95 9.44 10.34
N THR A 307 28.67 9.07 10.20
CA THR A 307 28.00 8.07 11.06
C THR A 307 27.63 6.79 10.29
N SER A 308 27.68 6.79 8.96
CA SER A 308 27.57 5.58 8.13
C SER A 308 28.24 5.77 6.76
N LYS A 309 29.11 4.85 6.37
CA LYS A 309 30.01 4.98 5.22
C LYS A 309 29.43 4.31 3.98
N LEU A 310 28.88 5.08 3.02
CA LEU A 310 29.19 4.97 1.58
C LEU A 310 28.58 6.10 0.71
N LEU A 311 29.37 6.49 -0.31
CA LEU A 311 29.06 7.17 -1.59
C LEU A 311 27.88 8.18 -1.72
N VAL A 312 28.24 9.43 -2.03
CA VAL A 312 27.42 10.37 -2.82
C VAL A 312 28.35 11.04 -3.82
N GLU A 313 28.11 10.87 -5.12
CA GLU A 313 28.71 11.67 -6.20
C GLU A 313 27.71 12.70 -6.73
N LYS A 314 28.26 13.77 -7.33
CA LYS A 314 27.52 14.97 -7.72
C LYS A 314 26.96 14.81 -9.14
N GLU A 315 25.70 15.18 -9.35
CA GLU A 315 25.29 16.20 -10.34
C GLU A 315 23.77 16.45 -10.22
N ILE A 316 23.40 17.56 -9.58
CA ILE A 316 22.02 18.07 -9.60
C ILE A 316 21.94 19.07 -10.75
N LEU A 317 21.23 18.69 -11.82
CA LEU A 317 21.02 19.52 -13.00
C LEU A 317 19.51 19.67 -13.30
N PHE A 318 18.99 20.81 -12.87
CA PHE A 318 18.00 21.68 -13.53
C PHE A 318 16.91 21.06 -14.45
N ASP A 319 15.68 21.06 -13.91
CA ASP A 319 14.35 21.00 -14.55
C ASP A 319 13.99 19.88 -15.57
N PRO A 320 13.31 18.79 -15.12
CA PRO A 320 12.72 17.76 -15.99
C PRO A 320 11.41 18.15 -16.71
N LEU A 321 10.78 19.30 -16.38
CA LEU A 321 9.31 19.47 -16.50
C LEU A 321 8.90 20.76 -17.24
N ARG A 322 9.58 21.08 -18.35
CA ARG A 322 9.20 22.20 -19.26
C ARG A 322 7.76 22.14 -19.81
N LEU A 323 7.08 21.01 -19.66
CA LEU A 323 5.66 20.82 -19.97
C LEU A 323 4.80 21.15 -18.73
N PRO A 324 3.73 21.97 -18.85
CA PRO A 324 2.72 22.13 -17.80
C PRO A 324 2.28 20.80 -17.15
N GLN A 325 2.62 20.60 -15.88
CA GLN A 325 2.33 19.37 -15.12
C GLN A 325 0.89 19.32 -14.62
N ARG A 326 -0.04 19.49 -15.56
CA ARG A 326 -1.49 19.46 -15.34
C ARG A 326 -2.14 18.91 -16.61
N ALA A 327 -2.57 17.66 -16.58
CA ALA A 327 -3.23 17.00 -17.71
C ALA A 327 -4.47 17.76 -18.21
N SER A 328 -5.21 18.47 -17.34
CA SER A 328 -6.33 19.33 -17.77
C SER A 328 -5.90 20.56 -18.60
N TYR A 329 -4.61 20.93 -18.62
CA TYR A 329 -4.09 21.91 -19.58
C TYR A 329 -4.18 21.40 -21.02
N TYR A 330 -3.99 20.09 -21.25
CA TYR A 330 -4.00 19.47 -22.58
C TYR A 330 -5.38 18.93 -23.00
N SER A 331 -6.39 18.98 -22.12
CA SER A 331 -7.71 18.48 -22.47
C SER A 331 -8.43 19.43 -23.43
N THR A 332 -8.58 19.00 -24.69
CA THR A 332 -9.35 19.75 -25.69
C THR A 332 -10.86 19.68 -25.42
N LYS A 333 -11.63 20.58 -26.03
CA LYS A 333 -13.11 20.53 -26.00
C LYS A 333 -13.71 19.44 -26.90
N ASN A 334 -12.89 18.69 -27.64
CA ASN A 334 -13.38 17.74 -28.64
C ASN A 334 -14.15 16.60 -27.96
N THR A 335 -15.41 16.39 -28.34
CA THR A 335 -16.32 15.45 -27.69
C THR A 335 -16.33 14.11 -28.41
N LEU A 336 -15.54 13.16 -27.89
CA LEU A 336 -15.68 11.76 -28.26
C LEU A 336 -17.06 11.23 -27.77
N PRO A 337 -17.75 10.34 -28.52
CA PRO A 337 -19.07 9.83 -28.15
C PRO A 337 -19.03 9.08 -26.80
N ILE A 338 -19.74 9.52 -25.77
CA ILE A 338 -19.58 8.95 -24.42
C ILE A 338 -20.02 7.47 -24.40
N PRO A 339 -19.15 6.49 -24.04
CA PRO A 339 -19.53 5.09 -24.01
C PRO A 339 -20.55 4.81 -22.92
N SER A 340 -21.44 3.84 -23.16
CA SER A 340 -22.58 3.53 -22.27
C SER A 340 -22.12 3.21 -20.84
N PRO A 341 -22.50 4.02 -19.82
CA PRO A 341 -22.10 3.78 -18.44
C PRO A 341 -22.54 2.43 -17.89
N SER A 342 -23.70 1.91 -18.32
CA SER A 342 -24.17 0.58 -17.91
C SER A 342 -23.35 -0.55 -18.54
N LYS A 343 -22.94 -0.45 -19.82
CA LYS A 343 -22.03 -1.41 -20.44
C LYS A 343 -20.67 -1.45 -19.72
N LEU A 344 -20.06 -0.28 -19.50
CA LEU A 344 -18.79 -0.13 -18.77
C LEU A 344 -18.86 -0.77 -17.37
N LYS A 345 -19.88 -0.39 -16.60
CA LYS A 345 -20.14 -0.93 -15.26
C LYS A 345 -20.26 -2.45 -15.24
N ASN A 346 -21.08 -3.00 -16.13
CA ASN A 346 -21.36 -4.44 -16.16
C ASN A 346 -20.11 -5.23 -16.59
N SER A 347 -19.35 -4.72 -17.56
CA SER A 347 -18.06 -5.30 -17.98
C SER A 347 -17.04 -5.30 -16.83
N TYR A 348 -16.89 -4.18 -16.12
CA TYR A 348 -16.00 -4.08 -14.97
C TYR A 348 -16.42 -5.01 -13.82
N LEU A 349 -17.69 -4.95 -13.41
CA LEU A 349 -18.19 -5.75 -12.28
C LEU A 349 -18.19 -7.26 -12.57
N LYS A 350 -18.31 -7.67 -13.85
CA LYS A 350 -18.08 -9.07 -14.26
C LYS A 350 -16.68 -9.54 -13.90
N HIS A 351 -15.64 -8.75 -14.22
CA HIS A 351 -14.25 -9.06 -13.85
C HIS A 351 -14.03 -8.95 -12.33
N TRP A 352 -14.50 -7.86 -11.72
CA TRP A 352 -14.31 -7.56 -10.29
C TRP A 352 -14.83 -8.68 -9.38
N TYR A 353 -16.00 -9.25 -9.68
CA TYR A 353 -16.62 -10.31 -8.89
C TYR A 353 -16.32 -11.74 -9.36
N THR A 354 -15.46 -11.94 -10.38
CA THR A 354 -14.98 -13.28 -10.77
C THR A 354 -14.50 -14.12 -9.56
N PRO A 355 -13.72 -13.60 -8.59
CA PRO A 355 -13.27 -14.35 -7.42
C PRO A 355 -14.40 -14.98 -6.57
N TRP A 356 -15.60 -14.41 -6.59
CA TRP A 356 -16.76 -14.94 -5.86
C TRP A 356 -17.72 -15.75 -6.74
N LYS A 357 -17.71 -15.54 -8.06
CA LYS A 357 -18.70 -16.12 -8.97
C LYS A 357 -18.18 -17.36 -9.72
N ALA A 358 -16.97 -17.29 -10.29
CA ALA A 358 -16.53 -18.24 -11.32
C ALA A 358 -15.00 -18.43 -11.42
N MET A 359 -14.23 -17.93 -10.45
CA MET A 359 -12.77 -18.06 -10.49
C MET A 359 -12.32 -19.51 -10.30
N LYS A 360 -11.56 -20.00 -11.28
CA LYS A 360 -10.84 -21.28 -11.17
C LYS A 360 -9.52 -21.05 -10.42
N VAL A 361 -9.09 -22.06 -9.66
CA VAL A 361 -7.78 -22.07 -9.02
C VAL A 361 -6.69 -22.15 -10.10
N ILE A 362 -5.64 -21.34 -10.00
CA ILE A 362 -4.55 -21.31 -10.97
C ILE A 362 -3.62 -22.52 -10.75
N PRO A 363 -3.13 -23.21 -11.80
CA PRO A 363 -2.27 -24.39 -11.63
C PRO A 363 -0.97 -24.09 -10.87
N ARG A 364 -0.52 -25.03 -10.03
CA ARG A 364 0.69 -24.92 -9.17
C ARG A 364 1.93 -24.34 -9.88
N LYS A 365 2.14 -24.73 -11.14
CA LYS A 365 3.28 -24.30 -11.99
C LYS A 365 3.31 -22.80 -12.32
N GLU A 366 2.14 -22.15 -12.34
CA GLU A 366 1.99 -20.72 -12.65
C GLU A 366 1.98 -19.85 -11.39
N VAL A 367 1.53 -20.40 -10.26
CA VAL A 367 1.43 -19.71 -8.97
C VAL A 367 2.80 -19.34 -8.41
N PHE A 368 3.72 -20.30 -8.36
CA PHE A 368 5.00 -20.17 -7.68
C PHE A 368 6.13 -19.75 -8.62
N TRP A 369 5.85 -18.77 -9.49
CA TRP A 369 6.75 -18.32 -10.57
C TRP A 369 8.08 -17.75 -10.06
N THR A 370 8.15 -17.20 -8.84
CA THR A 370 9.39 -16.73 -8.20
C THR A 370 10.18 -17.83 -7.49
N ARG A 371 9.73 -19.09 -7.43
CA ARG A 371 10.36 -20.14 -6.59
C ARG A 371 11.88 -20.25 -6.79
N TYR A 372 12.36 -20.04 -8.02
CA TYR A 372 13.79 -20.03 -8.34
C TYR A 372 14.62 -19.04 -7.49
N SER A 373 14.04 -17.91 -7.07
CA SER A 373 14.72 -16.91 -6.23
C SER A 373 15.04 -17.41 -4.83
N LEU A 374 14.35 -18.44 -4.32
CA LEU A 374 14.63 -19.04 -3.02
C LEU A 374 15.85 -19.99 -3.07
N ALA A 375 16.30 -20.39 -4.26
CA ALA A 375 17.49 -21.22 -4.45
C ALA A 375 18.81 -20.44 -4.55
N THR A 376 18.75 -19.10 -4.58
CA THR A 376 19.92 -18.22 -4.74
C THR A 376 19.90 -17.11 -3.68
N PRO A 377 21.02 -16.75 -3.03
CA PRO A 377 21.01 -15.80 -1.91
C PRO A 377 20.41 -14.42 -2.21
N GLY A 378 20.56 -13.91 -3.45
CA GLY A 378 20.21 -12.53 -3.78
C GLY A 378 20.82 -11.52 -2.79
N TYR A 379 20.15 -10.40 -2.58
CA TYR A 379 20.56 -9.34 -1.67
C TYR A 379 19.34 -8.76 -0.92
N LYS A 380 19.59 -8.31 0.32
CA LYS A 380 18.69 -7.55 1.17
C LYS A 380 18.79 -6.04 0.91
N GLU A 381 17.93 -5.25 1.54
CA GLU A 381 17.94 -3.77 1.50
C GLU A 381 19.26 -3.15 2.00
N ASP A 382 19.95 -3.81 2.93
CA ASP A 382 21.26 -3.40 3.45
C ASP A 382 22.43 -3.72 2.50
N GLY A 383 22.16 -4.28 1.32
CA GLY A 383 23.16 -4.66 0.33
C GLY A 383 23.93 -5.95 0.64
N THR A 384 23.64 -6.63 1.74
CA THR A 384 24.24 -7.94 2.07
C THR A 384 23.34 -9.10 1.60
N HIS A 385 23.89 -10.29 1.44
CA HIS A 385 23.15 -11.47 0.95
C HIS A 385 22.07 -11.95 1.93
N HIS A 386 21.00 -12.59 1.44
CA HIS A 386 20.19 -13.44 2.32
C HIS A 386 20.96 -14.71 2.66
N ASP A 387 20.69 -15.23 3.85
CA ASP A 387 21.07 -16.58 4.23
C ASP A 387 20.16 -17.60 3.53
N LEU A 388 20.76 -18.62 2.91
CA LEU A 388 20.06 -19.70 2.22
C LEU A 388 19.10 -20.47 3.13
N LYS A 389 19.35 -20.51 4.45
CA LYS A 389 18.43 -21.15 5.41
C LYS A 389 17.12 -20.39 5.54
N VAL A 390 17.17 -19.06 5.66
CA VAL A 390 15.97 -18.21 5.62
C VAL A 390 15.17 -18.45 4.33
N LEU A 391 15.85 -18.57 3.19
CA LEU A 391 15.19 -18.83 1.90
C LEU A 391 14.52 -20.22 1.84
N ARG A 392 15.22 -21.26 2.31
CA ARG A 392 14.67 -22.63 2.43
C ARG A 392 13.52 -22.71 3.44
N HIS A 393 13.57 -21.94 4.52
CA HIS A 393 12.49 -21.84 5.50
C HIS A 393 11.25 -21.22 4.87
N ILE A 394 11.39 -20.10 4.15
CA ILE A 394 10.30 -19.49 3.38
C ILE A 394 9.72 -20.49 2.37
N GLU A 395 10.55 -21.21 1.62
CA GLU A 395 10.10 -22.23 0.67
C GLU A 395 9.35 -23.39 1.35
N THR A 396 9.81 -23.80 2.54
CA THR A 396 9.22 -24.89 3.31
C THR A 396 7.89 -24.49 3.93
N ASP A 397 7.77 -23.25 4.41
CA ASP A 397 6.54 -22.66 4.96
C ASP A 397 5.50 -22.39 3.86
N MET A 398 5.91 -22.12 2.61
CA MET A 398 5.01 -21.97 1.46
C MET A 398 4.13 -23.19 1.15
N ASP A 399 4.39 -24.36 1.76
CA ASP A 399 3.57 -25.58 1.69
C ASP A 399 3.20 -26.08 0.27
N ILE A 400 4.07 -25.80 -0.71
CA ILE A 400 3.85 -26.02 -2.16
C ILE A 400 3.37 -27.44 -2.50
N ALA A 401 3.76 -28.44 -1.72
CA ALA A 401 3.36 -29.83 -1.89
C ALA A 401 1.83 -30.03 -1.77
N HIS A 402 1.18 -29.31 -0.85
CA HIS A 402 -0.26 -29.39 -0.59
C HIS A 402 -1.07 -28.31 -1.32
N TYR A 403 -0.48 -27.59 -2.28
CA TYR A 403 -1.22 -26.57 -3.03
C TYR A 403 -2.25 -27.18 -4.00
N PRO A 404 -3.52 -26.74 -4.01
CA PRO A 404 -4.16 -25.79 -3.07
C PRO A 404 -4.65 -26.48 -1.78
N ASN A 405 -4.37 -25.88 -0.62
CA ASN A 405 -4.85 -26.39 0.69
C ASN A 405 -6.08 -25.60 1.23
N ALA A 406 -6.61 -24.65 0.44
CA ALA A 406 -7.83 -23.90 0.77
C ALA A 406 -8.66 -23.61 -0.49
N HIS A 407 -9.96 -23.36 -0.30
CA HIS A 407 -10.84 -22.88 -1.36
C HIS A 407 -11.94 -21.99 -0.77
N LEU A 408 -11.59 -20.79 -0.34
CA LEU A 408 -12.49 -19.88 0.37
C LEU A 408 -12.70 -18.57 -0.40
N ARG A 409 -13.94 -18.17 -0.60
CA ARG A 409 -14.25 -16.80 -1.06
C ARG A 409 -13.91 -15.82 0.06
N GLY A 410 -13.20 -14.75 -0.25
CA GLY A 410 -12.74 -13.76 0.72
C GLY A 410 -12.75 -12.33 0.18
N VAL A 411 -12.40 -11.38 1.04
CA VAL A 411 -12.23 -9.97 0.69
C VAL A 411 -11.03 -9.41 1.42
N ILE A 412 -10.30 -8.51 0.75
CA ILE A 412 -9.24 -7.72 1.39
C ILE A 412 -9.91 -6.72 2.34
N VAL A 413 -9.49 -6.71 3.61
CA VAL A 413 -10.06 -5.83 4.66
C VAL A 413 -9.21 -4.59 4.96
N ALA A 414 -7.93 -4.59 4.56
CA ALA A 414 -7.02 -3.45 4.65
C ALA A 414 -6.12 -3.38 3.41
N ASN A 415 -5.72 -2.18 2.98
CA ASN A 415 -4.74 -2.04 1.89
C ASN A 415 -3.45 -2.78 2.24
N THR A 416 -2.98 -3.66 1.37
CA THR A 416 -1.80 -4.51 1.64
C THR A 416 -0.97 -4.75 0.40
N SER A 417 0.30 -5.12 0.61
CA SER A 417 1.11 -5.78 -0.41
C SER A 417 0.61 -7.20 -0.65
N VAL A 418 0.57 -7.56 -1.94
CA VAL A 418 0.56 -8.90 -2.50
C VAL A 418 2.01 -9.24 -2.81
N ARG A 419 2.54 -10.24 -2.11
CA ARG A 419 3.93 -10.68 -2.17
C ARG A 419 4.06 -11.92 -3.07
N ALA A 420 5.19 -12.12 -3.71
CA ALA A 420 5.45 -13.33 -4.49
C ALA A 420 5.73 -14.57 -3.61
N VAL A 421 6.20 -14.34 -2.38
CA VAL A 421 6.48 -15.33 -1.33
C VAL A 421 5.95 -14.81 0.03
N PRO A 422 5.68 -15.66 1.04
CA PRO A 422 5.02 -15.26 2.29
C PRO A 422 5.97 -14.57 3.29
N THR A 423 6.57 -13.45 2.90
CA THR A 423 7.43 -12.65 3.78
C THR A 423 7.36 -11.14 3.50
N THR A 424 7.70 -10.34 4.50
CA THR A 424 7.92 -8.89 4.39
C THR A 424 9.34 -8.53 3.99
N LEU A 425 10.29 -9.48 3.99
CA LEU A 425 11.64 -9.25 3.48
C LEU A 425 11.58 -8.90 1.99
N ALA A 426 12.37 -7.91 1.55
CA ALA A 426 12.63 -7.63 0.15
C ALA A 426 13.74 -8.53 -0.40
N TYR A 427 13.69 -8.83 -1.69
CA TYR A 427 14.71 -9.62 -2.39
C TYR A 427 15.15 -8.93 -3.68
N TYR A 428 16.46 -8.74 -3.81
CA TYR A 428 17.09 -8.17 -5.01
C TYR A 428 18.03 -9.21 -5.65
N PRO A 429 17.84 -9.61 -6.92
CA PRO A 429 18.75 -10.55 -7.59
C PRO A 429 20.20 -10.05 -7.60
N THR A 430 20.39 -8.74 -7.77
CA THR A 430 21.66 -8.02 -7.67
C THR A 430 21.49 -6.76 -6.83
N GLN A 431 22.58 -6.22 -6.26
CA GLN A 431 22.54 -4.93 -5.54
C GLN A 431 22.00 -3.77 -6.39
N ARG A 432 22.10 -3.86 -7.73
CA ARG A 432 21.61 -2.83 -8.67
C ARG A 432 20.10 -2.85 -8.86
N ASP A 433 19.43 -3.92 -8.45
CA ASP A 433 17.97 -4.01 -8.56
C ASP A 433 17.27 -3.21 -7.46
N TYR A 434 17.96 -2.80 -6.38
CA TYR A 434 17.41 -1.90 -5.36
C TYR A 434 16.96 -0.55 -5.98
N PRO A 435 15.76 -0.02 -5.66
CA PRO A 435 14.78 -0.49 -4.67
C PRO A 435 13.65 -1.39 -5.24
N SER A 436 13.82 -1.95 -6.45
CA SER A 436 12.85 -2.81 -7.14
C SER A 436 12.79 -4.23 -6.56
N ASP A 437 12.15 -4.39 -5.41
CA ASP A 437 11.98 -5.66 -4.71
C ASP A 437 11.24 -6.68 -5.59
N LEU A 438 11.90 -7.77 -5.99
CA LEU A 438 11.34 -8.81 -6.85
C LEU A 438 10.11 -9.47 -6.23
N TRP A 439 10.04 -9.54 -4.90
CA TRP A 439 8.94 -10.18 -4.18
C TRP A 439 7.76 -9.23 -3.95
N GLN A 440 7.87 -7.94 -4.26
CA GLN A 440 6.74 -7.00 -4.28
C GLN A 440 5.97 -7.12 -5.60
N ASN A 441 4.93 -7.96 -5.64
CA ASN A 441 4.16 -8.20 -6.88
C ASN A 441 3.12 -7.07 -7.14
N SER A 442 2.31 -6.74 -6.12
CA SER A 442 1.27 -5.70 -6.26
C SER A 442 0.91 -5.08 -4.93
N MET A 443 0.38 -3.86 -4.93
CA MET A 443 -0.58 -3.43 -3.91
C MET A 443 -1.97 -3.99 -4.26
N ILE A 444 -2.78 -4.31 -3.24
CA ILE A 444 -4.21 -4.60 -3.39
C ILE A 444 -5.02 -3.79 -2.37
N PHE A 445 -6.14 -3.23 -2.82
CA PHE A 445 -6.96 -2.34 -2.00
C PHE A 445 -7.95 -3.09 -1.10
N ALA A 446 -8.30 -2.48 0.03
CA ALA A 446 -9.44 -2.87 0.84
C ALA A 446 -10.73 -2.88 -0.01
N GLY A 447 -11.60 -3.86 0.24
CA GLY A 447 -12.82 -4.12 -0.52
C GLY A 447 -12.64 -4.96 -1.78
N THR A 448 -11.41 -5.33 -2.17
CA THR A 448 -11.17 -6.20 -3.34
C THR A 448 -11.65 -7.64 -3.08
N PRO A 449 -12.55 -8.20 -3.91
CA PRO A 449 -12.89 -9.62 -3.89
C PRO A 449 -11.68 -10.51 -4.18
N VAL A 450 -11.56 -11.60 -3.44
CA VAL A 450 -10.51 -12.61 -3.65
C VAL A 450 -11.02 -14.04 -3.46
N LEU A 451 -10.30 -14.99 -4.05
CA LEU A 451 -10.34 -16.41 -3.75
C LEU A 451 -9.08 -16.73 -2.95
N ILE A 452 -9.22 -17.23 -1.73
CA ILE A 452 -8.12 -17.72 -0.90
C ILE A 452 -7.91 -19.19 -1.29
N THR A 453 -6.74 -19.52 -1.84
CA THR A 453 -6.45 -20.85 -2.40
C THR A 453 -5.38 -21.62 -1.63
N HIS A 454 -4.63 -20.95 -0.75
CA HIS A 454 -3.61 -21.59 0.07
C HIS A 454 -3.35 -20.79 1.34
N TYR A 455 -2.91 -21.48 2.40
CA TYR A 455 -2.24 -20.90 3.55
C TYR A 455 -0.85 -21.51 3.69
N ASN A 456 0.11 -20.73 4.17
CA ASN A 456 1.41 -21.23 4.56
C ASN A 456 1.31 -22.09 5.84
N LYS A 457 2.32 -22.90 6.15
CA LYS A 457 2.31 -23.81 7.31
C LYS A 457 2.08 -23.06 8.62
N ALA A 458 2.72 -21.91 8.79
CA ALA A 458 2.55 -21.04 9.96
C ALA A 458 1.17 -20.33 10.03
N LYS A 459 0.35 -20.39 8.97
CA LYS A 459 -0.95 -19.70 8.82
C LYS A 459 -0.90 -18.18 9.03
N THR A 460 0.26 -17.58 8.82
CA THR A 460 0.50 -16.12 8.89
C THR A 460 0.21 -15.42 7.57
N TYR A 461 0.23 -16.14 6.45
CA TYR A 461 -0.08 -15.66 5.10
C TYR A 461 -1.15 -16.51 4.41
N ALA A 462 -1.92 -15.86 3.57
CA ALA A 462 -2.89 -16.46 2.67
C ALA A 462 -2.49 -16.14 1.24
N LEU A 463 -2.39 -17.15 0.38
CA LEU A 463 -2.28 -16.96 -1.06
C LEU A 463 -3.67 -16.62 -1.60
N ILE A 464 -3.79 -15.45 -2.23
CA ILE A 464 -5.03 -14.96 -2.81
C ILE A 464 -4.95 -14.88 -4.32
N GLN A 465 -6.07 -15.12 -4.98
CA GLN A 465 -6.33 -14.77 -6.37
C GLN A 465 -7.40 -13.68 -6.41
N SER A 466 -7.07 -12.52 -6.96
CA SER A 466 -8.01 -11.44 -7.27
C SER A 466 -8.31 -11.41 -8.77
N SER A 467 -9.16 -10.48 -9.22
CA SER A 467 -9.44 -10.29 -10.64
C SER A 467 -8.23 -9.81 -11.46
N PHE A 468 -7.17 -9.27 -10.85
CA PHE A 468 -6.02 -8.69 -11.55
C PHE A 468 -4.64 -9.16 -11.07
N THR A 469 -4.51 -9.77 -9.89
CA THR A 469 -3.23 -10.24 -9.32
C THR A 469 -3.40 -11.48 -8.43
N ILE A 470 -2.35 -12.29 -8.34
CA ILE A 470 -2.21 -13.45 -7.45
C ILE A 470 -0.98 -13.28 -6.56
N GLY A 471 -1.05 -13.72 -5.31
CA GLY A 471 0.13 -13.80 -4.43
C GLY A 471 -0.25 -13.83 -2.96
N TRP A 472 0.76 -13.78 -2.10
CA TRP A 472 0.62 -13.89 -0.65
C TRP A 472 0.27 -12.55 -0.03
N VAL A 473 -0.76 -12.53 0.81
CA VAL A 473 -1.10 -11.41 1.69
C VAL A 473 -1.08 -11.91 3.14
N ARG A 474 -0.77 -11.05 4.11
CA ARG A 474 -0.83 -11.45 5.52
C ARG A 474 -2.27 -11.81 5.89
N ILE A 475 -2.47 -12.85 6.69
CA ILE A 475 -3.80 -13.36 7.02
C ILE A 475 -4.69 -12.30 7.70
N GLN A 476 -4.09 -11.35 8.45
CA GLN A 476 -4.78 -10.20 9.05
C GLN A 476 -5.51 -9.32 8.02
N ASP A 477 -4.96 -9.18 6.80
CA ASP A 477 -5.39 -8.21 5.79
C ASP A 477 -6.44 -8.79 4.82
N VAL A 478 -6.76 -10.09 4.93
CA VAL A 478 -7.80 -10.79 4.14
C VAL A 478 -8.73 -11.65 5.02
N ALA A 479 -10.04 -11.54 4.82
CA ALA A 479 -11.03 -12.30 5.58
C ALA A 479 -11.93 -13.15 4.66
N PRO A 480 -12.19 -14.44 4.99
CA PRO A 480 -13.23 -15.23 4.34
C PRO A 480 -14.60 -14.55 4.46
N ILE A 481 -15.42 -14.59 3.42
CA ILE A 481 -16.75 -13.94 3.38
C ILE A 481 -17.85 -14.99 3.16
N ARG A 482 -18.94 -14.88 3.94
CA ARG A 482 -20.04 -15.86 3.90
C ARG A 482 -20.87 -15.72 2.61
N PRO A 483 -21.39 -16.81 2.03
CA PRO A 483 -22.25 -16.77 0.83
C PRO A 483 -23.43 -15.80 0.96
N LYS A 484 -24.17 -15.84 2.08
CA LYS A 484 -25.27 -14.88 2.37
C LYS A 484 -24.84 -13.40 2.36
N THR A 485 -23.58 -13.11 2.69
CA THR A 485 -23.03 -11.74 2.61
C THR A 485 -22.68 -11.37 1.16
N ILE A 486 -22.10 -12.31 0.39
CA ILE A 486 -21.87 -12.14 -1.05
C ILE A 486 -23.19 -11.88 -1.78
N GLU A 487 -24.23 -12.67 -1.53
CA GLU A 487 -25.55 -12.51 -2.12
C GLU A 487 -26.09 -11.10 -1.88
N LYS A 488 -26.09 -10.62 -0.62
CA LYS A 488 -26.50 -9.25 -0.27
C LYS A 488 -25.71 -8.20 -1.05
N ILE A 489 -24.39 -8.36 -1.19
CA ILE A 489 -23.53 -7.43 -1.96
C ILE A 489 -23.90 -7.43 -3.44
N LEU A 490 -24.13 -8.60 -4.03
CA LEU A 490 -24.42 -8.72 -5.46
C LEU A 490 -25.78 -8.16 -5.87
N HIS A 491 -26.70 -7.95 -4.92
CA HIS A 491 -27.96 -7.22 -5.15
C HIS A 491 -27.78 -5.69 -5.14
N ILE A 492 -26.72 -5.14 -4.53
CA ILE A 492 -26.48 -3.69 -4.46
C ILE A 492 -26.05 -3.19 -5.85
N GLN A 493 -26.89 -2.35 -6.43
CA GLN A 493 -26.65 -1.77 -7.76
C GLN A 493 -25.84 -0.46 -7.71
N ASN A 494 -25.83 0.27 -6.60
CA ASN A 494 -25.24 1.61 -6.55
C ASN A 494 -23.81 1.58 -6.01
N TYR A 495 -22.90 2.20 -6.75
CA TYR A 495 -21.47 2.25 -6.44
C TYR A 495 -20.96 3.69 -6.52
N LEU A 496 -19.95 4.00 -5.72
CA LEU A 496 -19.20 5.26 -5.75
C LEU A 496 -17.71 4.99 -6.04
N THR A 497 -17.01 5.99 -6.56
CA THR A 497 -15.56 5.98 -6.79
C THR A 497 -14.94 7.33 -6.37
N PRO A 498 -13.74 7.37 -5.76
CA PRO A 498 -13.14 8.61 -5.24
C PRO A 498 -12.79 9.64 -6.30
N LEU A 499 -12.92 10.92 -5.97
CA LEU A 499 -12.44 12.05 -6.77
C LEU A 499 -11.02 12.50 -6.38
N ILE A 500 -10.51 12.07 -5.22
CA ILE A 500 -9.16 12.37 -4.70
C ILE A 500 -8.43 11.09 -4.26
N ASP A 501 -7.09 11.06 -4.28
CA ASP A 501 -6.29 9.85 -3.99
C ASP A 501 -5.85 9.70 -2.52
N THR A 502 -5.85 10.79 -1.74
CA THR A 502 -5.20 10.88 -0.42
C THR A 502 -6.17 10.89 0.76
N MET A 503 -7.23 10.05 0.73
CA MET A 503 -8.12 9.88 1.88
C MET A 503 -7.73 8.65 2.73
N PRO A 504 -7.90 8.71 4.08
CA PRO A 504 -7.61 7.61 5.01
C PRO A 504 -8.13 6.22 4.63
N ASN A 505 -9.29 6.16 3.96
CA ASN A 505 -9.98 4.89 3.65
C ASN A 505 -10.32 4.73 2.15
N ALA A 506 -9.85 5.62 1.28
CA ALA A 506 -10.30 5.66 -0.12
C ALA A 506 -9.28 6.31 -1.06
N ARG A 507 -8.99 5.63 -2.17
CA ARG A 507 -7.97 6.02 -3.15
C ARG A 507 -8.48 5.92 -4.58
N MET A 508 -7.84 6.65 -5.50
CA MET A 508 -8.18 6.62 -6.91
C MET A 508 -8.08 5.19 -7.45
N GLY A 509 -9.07 4.76 -8.21
CA GLY A 509 -9.19 3.39 -8.73
C GLY A 509 -9.92 2.40 -7.80
N GLN A 510 -10.25 2.76 -6.56
CA GLN A 510 -11.21 1.98 -5.76
C GLN A 510 -12.66 2.23 -6.20
N ILE A 511 -13.51 1.22 -5.97
CA ILE A 511 -14.97 1.32 -6.03
C ILE A 511 -15.57 0.89 -4.68
N PHE A 512 -16.65 1.55 -4.29
CA PHE A 512 -17.33 1.34 -3.01
C PHE A 512 -18.82 1.11 -3.23
N LEU A 513 -19.42 0.23 -2.44
CA LEU A 513 -20.87 0.00 -2.45
C LEU A 513 -21.55 1.18 -1.75
N LYS A 514 -22.49 1.85 -2.41
CA LYS A 514 -23.29 2.91 -1.78
C LYS A 514 -24.35 2.29 -0.88
N VAL A 515 -24.48 2.81 0.34
CA VAL A 515 -25.58 2.43 1.24
C VAL A 515 -26.90 3.01 0.71
N PRO A 516 -27.99 2.22 0.60
CA PRO A 516 -29.29 2.72 0.13
C PRO A 516 -29.83 3.89 0.97
N HIS A 517 -30.48 4.86 0.32
CA HIS A 517 -31.12 6.04 0.93
C HIS A 517 -30.20 7.01 1.71
N THR A 518 -28.92 6.69 1.91
CA THR A 518 -27.94 7.53 2.62
C THR A 518 -26.89 8.10 1.65
N PRO A 519 -26.89 9.41 1.33
CA PRO A 519 -25.99 9.98 0.32
C PRO A 519 -24.53 10.07 0.78
N ASN A 520 -24.27 10.06 2.09
CA ASN A 520 -22.98 10.23 2.73
C ASN A 520 -22.40 8.94 3.34
N GLN A 521 -22.91 7.76 2.96
CA GLN A 521 -22.43 6.48 3.48
C GLN A 521 -22.10 5.46 2.39
N ILE A 522 -21.04 4.71 2.64
CA ILE A 522 -20.59 3.56 1.85
C ILE A 522 -20.36 2.36 2.74
N TYR A 523 -20.43 1.16 2.17
CA TYR A 523 -19.93 -0.04 2.85
C TYR A 523 -18.44 -0.24 2.62
N THR A 524 -17.74 -0.54 3.71
CA THR A 524 -16.42 -1.17 3.73
C THR A 524 -16.52 -2.54 4.40
N PHE A 525 -15.38 -3.20 4.64
CA PHE A 525 -15.32 -4.52 5.24
C PHE A 525 -14.48 -4.49 6.51
N THR A 526 -15.02 -5.04 7.59
CA THR A 526 -14.25 -5.34 8.81
C THR A 526 -14.24 -6.83 9.07
N ARG A 527 -13.35 -7.31 9.94
CA ARG A 527 -13.36 -8.69 10.41
C ARG A 527 -14.18 -8.79 11.68
N ASN A 528 -15.12 -9.73 11.74
CA ASN A 528 -15.88 -10.03 12.95
C ASN A 528 -15.06 -10.93 13.92
N PRO A 529 -15.49 -11.12 15.18
CA PRO A 529 -14.76 -11.93 16.15
C PRO A 529 -14.54 -13.39 15.72
N GLN A 530 -15.39 -13.93 14.85
CA GLN A 530 -15.27 -15.29 14.29
C GLN A 530 -14.36 -15.36 13.05
N GLY A 531 -13.64 -14.28 12.72
CA GLY A 531 -12.65 -14.24 11.65
C GLY A 531 -13.19 -13.94 10.25
N PHE A 532 -14.50 -13.81 10.08
CA PHE A 532 -15.16 -13.57 8.79
C PHE A 532 -15.29 -12.08 8.47
N ALA A 533 -15.33 -11.77 7.17
CA ALA A 533 -15.66 -10.44 6.68
C ALA A 533 -17.14 -10.11 6.93
N GLN A 534 -17.39 -8.93 7.49
CA GLN A 534 -18.70 -8.31 7.61
C GLN A 534 -18.71 -6.96 6.90
N LEU A 535 -19.86 -6.59 6.33
CA LEU A 535 -20.07 -5.24 5.83
C LEU A 535 -20.13 -4.27 7.01
N THR A 536 -19.50 -3.11 6.87
CA THR A 536 -19.54 -2.03 7.86
C THR A 536 -19.82 -0.73 7.15
N GLN A 537 -20.75 0.06 7.67
CA GLN A 537 -21.08 1.37 7.11
C GLN A 537 -20.08 2.39 7.64
N ILE A 538 -19.53 3.22 6.74
CA ILE A 538 -18.73 4.38 7.13
C ILE A 538 -19.29 5.65 6.48
N THR A 539 -19.18 6.76 7.21
CA THR A 539 -19.52 8.09 6.71
C THR A 539 -18.38 8.63 5.85
N ILE A 540 -18.73 9.26 4.73
CA ILE A 540 -17.82 9.92 3.79
C ILE A 540 -18.29 11.36 3.53
N ASN A 541 -17.38 12.23 3.11
CA ASN A 541 -17.75 13.49 2.46
C ASN A 541 -18.23 13.18 1.02
N PRO A 542 -19.50 13.41 0.65
CA PRO A 542 -20.00 13.12 -0.70
C PRO A 542 -19.25 13.87 -1.80
N GLN A 543 -18.70 15.07 -1.51
CA GLN A 543 -17.97 15.88 -2.47
C GLN A 543 -16.64 15.26 -2.92
N ASN A 544 -16.11 14.30 -2.14
CA ASN A 544 -14.88 13.57 -2.48
C ASN A 544 -15.15 12.32 -3.33
N PHE A 545 -16.39 12.07 -3.74
CA PHE A 545 -16.82 10.87 -4.47
C PHE A 545 -17.72 11.21 -5.64
N THR A 546 -17.80 10.29 -6.61
CA THR A 546 -18.78 10.36 -7.70
C THR A 546 -19.38 8.98 -7.95
N SER A 547 -20.48 8.90 -8.69
CA SER A 547 -21.10 7.65 -9.11
C SER A 547 -20.11 6.80 -9.92
N PHE A 548 -20.04 5.50 -9.66
CA PHE A 548 -19.30 4.56 -10.50
C PHE A 548 -20.23 3.90 -11.55
N PRO A 549 -19.83 3.87 -12.83
CA PRO A 549 -18.66 4.53 -13.42
C PRO A 549 -18.89 6.03 -13.62
N ARG A 550 -17.80 6.81 -13.54
CA ARG A 550 -17.83 8.23 -13.94
C ARG A 550 -17.86 8.35 -15.47
N LYS A 551 -18.38 9.45 -16.00
CA LYS A 551 -18.44 9.70 -17.46
C LYS A 551 -17.02 9.64 -18.06
N PHE A 552 -16.80 8.76 -19.04
CA PHE A 552 -15.51 8.62 -19.72
C PHE A 552 -15.35 9.66 -20.82
N THR A 553 -14.78 10.81 -20.44
CA THR A 553 -14.42 11.92 -21.34
C THR A 553 -13.00 12.37 -21.08
N THR A 554 -12.40 13.05 -22.06
CA THR A 554 -11.07 13.67 -22.01
C THR A 554 -10.88 14.51 -20.74
N GLN A 555 -11.84 15.39 -20.41
CA GLN A 555 -11.74 16.31 -19.28
C GLN A 555 -11.88 15.58 -17.93
N THR A 556 -12.67 14.51 -17.86
CA THR A 556 -12.80 13.72 -16.64
C THR A 556 -11.58 12.81 -16.43
N MET A 557 -10.99 12.25 -17.48
CA MET A 557 -9.71 11.54 -17.40
C MET A 557 -8.58 12.50 -17.02
N ALA A 558 -8.54 13.70 -17.59
CA ALA A 558 -7.57 14.71 -17.25
C ALA A 558 -7.56 15.05 -15.75
N LYS A 559 -8.74 15.22 -15.13
CA LYS A 559 -8.86 15.43 -13.67
C LYS A 559 -8.37 14.24 -12.85
N VAL A 560 -8.57 13.00 -13.34
CA VAL A 560 -8.04 11.79 -12.69
C VAL A 560 -6.51 11.77 -12.75
N VAL A 561 -5.93 12.08 -13.91
CA VAL A 561 -4.48 12.18 -14.08
C VAL A 561 -3.91 13.32 -13.22
N ASP A 562 -4.51 14.51 -13.22
CA ASP A 562 -4.13 15.66 -12.36
C ASP A 562 -4.01 15.26 -10.87
N THR A 563 -4.94 14.42 -10.40
CA THR A 563 -4.97 13.93 -9.02
C THR A 563 -3.81 12.96 -8.70
N LEU A 564 -3.21 12.34 -9.72
CA LEU A 564 -2.15 11.35 -9.60
C LEU A 564 -0.75 11.88 -9.94
N LEU A 565 -0.63 13.05 -10.59
CA LEU A 565 0.65 13.68 -10.88
C LEU A 565 1.42 14.02 -9.59
N GLY A 566 2.75 13.96 -9.66
CA GLY A 566 3.64 14.15 -8.51
C GLY A 566 3.73 12.96 -7.54
N GLN A 567 2.81 11.99 -7.58
CA GLN A 567 2.90 10.77 -6.77
C GLN A 567 4.21 10.02 -7.07
N ARG A 568 4.96 9.65 -6.03
CA ARG A 568 6.22 8.90 -6.17
C ARG A 568 6.01 7.57 -6.90
N TYR A 569 7.06 7.12 -7.58
CA TYR A 569 7.10 5.78 -8.16
C TYR A 569 7.17 4.74 -7.04
N GLY A 570 6.44 3.65 -7.18
CA GLY A 570 6.51 2.50 -6.28
C GLY A 570 6.51 1.19 -7.05
N TRP A 571 7.69 0.57 -7.20
CA TRP A 571 7.83 -0.75 -7.80
C TRP A 571 6.85 -1.75 -7.15
N GLY A 572 6.04 -2.41 -7.97
CA GLY A 572 5.05 -3.37 -7.48
C GLY A 572 4.02 -2.79 -6.50
N GLY A 573 3.92 -1.46 -6.35
CA GLY A 573 3.10 -0.80 -5.33
C GLY A 573 3.72 -0.68 -3.93
N ILE A 574 5.06 -0.77 -3.79
CA ILE A 574 5.77 -0.53 -2.52
C ILE A 574 5.41 0.84 -1.92
N ASN A 575 5.37 0.93 -0.59
CA ASN A 575 4.95 2.12 0.17
C ASN A 575 3.57 2.66 -0.22
N GLN A 576 2.70 1.81 -0.77
CA GLN A 576 1.40 2.16 -1.34
C GLN A 576 1.47 3.19 -2.50
N ASN A 577 2.64 3.37 -3.11
CA ASN A 577 2.78 4.16 -4.33
C ASN A 577 2.30 3.36 -5.56
N ARG A 578 2.44 3.90 -6.77
CA ARG A 578 2.10 3.22 -8.01
C ARG A 578 3.34 3.08 -8.90
N ASP A 579 3.46 1.94 -9.57
CA ASP A 579 4.30 1.83 -10.77
C ASP A 579 3.52 2.32 -12.01
N CYS A 580 4.16 2.29 -13.17
CA CYS A 580 3.57 2.72 -14.44
C CYS A 580 2.24 2.03 -14.78
N SER A 581 2.12 0.73 -14.49
CA SER A 581 0.95 -0.09 -14.81
C SER A 581 -0.14 -0.04 -13.73
N ALA A 582 0.23 0.20 -12.47
CA ALA A 582 -0.74 0.55 -11.42
C ALA A 582 -1.34 1.94 -11.67
N PHE A 583 -0.52 2.92 -12.10
CA PHE A 583 -0.95 4.27 -12.47
C PHE A 583 -1.99 4.27 -13.60
N THR A 584 -1.73 3.55 -14.70
CA THR A 584 -2.72 3.40 -15.79
C THR A 584 -3.97 2.67 -15.31
N ARG A 585 -3.83 1.50 -14.65
CA ARG A 585 -4.97 0.71 -14.15
C ARG A 585 -5.91 1.53 -13.28
N ASP A 586 -5.38 2.27 -12.31
CA ASP A 586 -6.19 3.02 -11.36
C ASP A 586 -6.77 4.30 -11.97
N SER A 587 -6.11 4.87 -12.98
CA SER A 587 -6.68 5.96 -13.79
C SER A 587 -7.94 5.51 -14.53
N PHE A 588 -7.92 4.32 -15.14
CA PHE A 588 -9.06 3.77 -15.91
C PHE A 588 -10.15 3.13 -15.05
N ALA A 589 -9.81 2.58 -13.88
CA ALA A 589 -10.74 1.83 -13.05
C ALA A 589 -12.01 2.61 -12.66
N GLY A 590 -11.90 3.91 -12.32
CA GLY A 590 -13.06 4.74 -11.96
C GLY A 590 -14.08 4.98 -13.09
N PHE A 591 -13.72 4.66 -14.34
CA PHE A 591 -14.57 4.75 -15.53
C PHE A 591 -15.27 3.42 -15.88
N GLY A 592 -15.02 2.34 -15.13
CA GLY A 592 -15.49 1.01 -15.50
C GLY A 592 -14.69 0.39 -16.65
N VAL A 593 -13.52 0.93 -16.97
CA VAL A 593 -12.56 0.30 -17.88
C VAL A 593 -11.63 -0.58 -17.03
N PHE A 594 -11.83 -1.90 -17.09
CA PHE A 594 -10.95 -2.84 -16.42
C PHE A 594 -9.60 -2.89 -17.15
N LEU A 595 -8.50 -3.06 -16.40
CA LEU A 595 -7.17 -3.31 -16.94
C LEU A 595 -6.46 -4.37 -16.07
N PRO A 596 -5.75 -5.35 -16.68
CA PRO A 596 -4.92 -6.29 -15.94
C PRO A 596 -3.73 -5.59 -15.28
N ARG A 597 -3.06 -6.26 -14.33
CA ARG A 597 -2.05 -5.62 -13.48
C ARG A 597 -0.77 -5.17 -14.22
N ASN A 598 -0.30 -5.95 -15.20
CA ASN A 598 1.02 -5.81 -15.80
C ASN A 598 0.97 -5.10 -17.16
N SER A 599 1.95 -4.25 -17.44
CA SER A 599 2.02 -3.38 -18.63
C SER A 599 1.78 -4.10 -19.97
N LEU A 600 2.44 -5.23 -20.22
CA LEU A 600 2.26 -6.03 -21.45
C LEU A 600 0.86 -6.62 -21.57
N ALA A 601 0.24 -7.02 -20.46
CA ALA A 601 -1.13 -7.51 -20.46
C ALA A 601 -2.13 -6.38 -20.75
N GLN A 602 -1.84 -5.14 -20.31
CA GLN A 602 -2.70 -3.99 -20.56
C GLN A 602 -2.75 -3.61 -22.03
N VAL A 603 -1.60 -3.48 -22.71
CA VAL A 603 -1.58 -3.12 -24.14
C VAL A 603 -2.18 -4.21 -25.05
N ARG A 604 -2.26 -5.46 -24.55
CA ARG A 604 -2.94 -6.58 -25.23
C ARG A 604 -4.43 -6.72 -24.84
N TYR A 605 -4.87 -6.06 -23.77
CA TYR A 605 -6.17 -6.33 -23.16
C TYR A 605 -7.34 -6.05 -24.10
N ALA A 606 -7.30 -4.95 -24.86
CA ALA A 606 -8.41 -4.51 -25.72
C ALA A 606 -8.49 -5.22 -27.09
N HIS A 607 -7.63 -6.20 -27.37
CA HIS A 607 -7.60 -6.96 -28.63
C HIS A 607 -7.45 -6.11 -29.90
N ASN A 608 -6.93 -4.89 -29.78
CA ASN A 608 -6.68 -3.93 -30.85
C ASN A 608 -5.24 -3.39 -30.84
N THR A 609 -4.31 -4.21 -30.36
CA THR A 609 -2.89 -3.84 -30.25
C THR A 609 -2.29 -3.60 -31.65
N ILE A 610 -1.68 -2.45 -31.85
CA ILE A 610 -0.95 -2.11 -33.07
C ILE A 610 0.54 -2.24 -32.78
N ASP A 611 1.24 -3.07 -33.57
CA ASP A 611 2.69 -3.23 -33.55
C ASP A 611 3.37 -1.99 -34.19
N LEU A 612 4.26 -1.37 -33.43
CA LEU A 612 5.06 -0.23 -33.82
C LEU A 612 6.56 -0.57 -33.91
N HIS A 613 7.01 -1.74 -33.43
CA HIS A 613 8.41 -2.09 -33.23
C HIS A 613 9.28 -1.85 -34.49
N LYS A 614 8.76 -2.19 -35.67
CA LYS A 614 9.46 -2.07 -36.97
C LYS A 614 9.54 -0.64 -37.53
N MET A 615 8.86 0.34 -36.95
CA MET A 615 8.87 1.73 -37.41
C MET A 615 10.09 2.49 -36.86
N SER A 616 10.64 3.45 -37.62
CA SER A 616 11.62 4.40 -37.08
C SER A 616 10.94 5.39 -36.13
N ALA A 617 11.68 6.01 -35.21
CA ALA A 617 11.12 6.91 -34.20
C ALA A 617 10.23 8.03 -34.77
N SER A 618 10.65 8.69 -35.84
CA SER A 618 9.84 9.72 -36.53
C SER A 618 8.54 9.14 -37.12
N LYS A 619 8.60 7.94 -37.72
CA LYS A 619 7.40 7.24 -38.23
C LYS A 619 6.48 6.81 -37.10
N LYS A 620 7.02 6.31 -35.97
CA LYS A 620 6.27 5.98 -34.74
C LYS A 620 5.52 7.21 -34.22
N GLU A 621 6.21 8.34 -34.02
CA GLU A 621 5.63 9.54 -33.44
C GLU A 621 4.53 10.11 -34.34
N THR A 622 4.79 10.21 -35.65
CA THR A 622 3.79 10.62 -36.66
C THR A 622 2.56 9.70 -36.67
N TYR A 623 2.77 8.37 -36.58
CA TYR A 623 1.68 7.39 -36.57
C TYR A 623 0.84 7.49 -35.28
N ILE A 624 1.49 7.59 -34.12
CA ILE A 624 0.82 7.81 -32.82
C ILE A 624 -0.02 9.09 -32.87
N ILE A 625 0.54 10.21 -33.32
CA ILE A 625 -0.18 11.49 -33.41
C ILE A 625 -1.42 11.41 -34.31
N LYS A 626 -1.34 10.65 -35.41
CA LYS A 626 -2.43 10.49 -36.38
C LYS A 626 -3.52 9.50 -35.95
N HIS A 627 -3.17 8.47 -35.18
CA HIS A 627 -4.04 7.30 -34.95
C HIS A 627 -4.40 7.02 -33.48
N ALA A 628 -3.74 7.65 -32.51
CA ALA A 628 -4.05 7.47 -31.10
C ALA A 628 -5.13 8.45 -30.60
N THR A 629 -6.09 7.96 -29.83
CA THR A 629 -7.09 8.77 -29.13
C THR A 629 -6.49 9.39 -27.86
N PRO A 630 -6.39 10.73 -27.75
CA PRO A 630 -5.93 11.40 -26.54
C PRO A 630 -6.73 10.97 -25.31
N PHE A 631 -6.05 10.75 -24.19
CA PHE A 631 -6.61 10.32 -22.90
C PHE A 631 -7.28 8.93 -22.91
N ALA A 632 -7.10 8.13 -23.97
CA ALA A 632 -7.61 6.75 -24.05
C ALA A 632 -6.63 5.72 -24.66
N THR A 633 -5.65 6.14 -25.47
CA THR A 633 -4.61 5.23 -25.97
C THR A 633 -3.48 5.05 -24.95
N ILE A 634 -3.09 3.81 -24.73
CA ILE A 634 -1.88 3.43 -23.98
C ILE A 634 -0.75 3.05 -24.93
N LEU A 635 0.46 3.53 -24.62
CA LEU A 635 1.70 3.25 -25.34
C LEU A 635 2.60 2.35 -24.49
N TRP A 636 3.20 1.32 -25.09
CA TRP A 636 3.95 0.29 -24.39
C TRP A 636 5.35 0.06 -24.98
N LEU A 637 6.30 -0.18 -24.08
CA LEU A 637 7.63 -0.71 -24.35
C LEU A 637 7.99 -1.75 -23.28
N LYS A 638 8.95 -2.64 -23.54
CA LYS A 638 9.35 -3.66 -22.56
C LYS A 638 9.70 -3.06 -21.19
N GLY A 639 8.83 -3.29 -20.21
CA GLY A 639 8.96 -2.82 -18.82
C GLY A 639 8.24 -1.51 -18.48
N HIS A 640 7.66 -0.78 -19.44
CA HIS A 640 7.00 0.52 -19.17
C HIS A 640 5.70 0.72 -19.94
N ILE A 641 4.79 1.52 -19.40
CA ILE A 641 3.52 1.88 -20.04
C ILE A 641 3.14 3.32 -19.72
N MET A 642 2.49 3.96 -20.70
CA MET A 642 2.25 5.41 -20.70
C MET A 642 0.86 5.70 -21.28
N LEU A 643 0.17 6.70 -20.75
CA LEU A 643 -1.12 7.19 -21.26
C LEU A 643 -0.86 8.36 -22.22
N TYR A 644 -1.27 8.24 -23.49
CA TYR A 644 -1.16 9.31 -24.48
C TYR A 644 -2.15 10.44 -24.15
N LEU A 645 -1.67 11.69 -24.16
CA LEU A 645 -2.48 12.89 -23.85
C LEU A 645 -2.78 13.77 -25.07
N GLY A 646 -2.28 13.43 -26.27
CA GLY A 646 -2.35 14.28 -27.45
C GLY A 646 -0.99 14.88 -27.81
N THR A 647 -1.01 16.11 -28.32
CA THR A 647 0.19 16.83 -28.75
C THR A 647 0.40 18.14 -28.02
N TYR A 648 1.67 18.55 -27.93
CA TYR A 648 2.08 19.90 -27.55
C TYR A 648 3.24 20.33 -28.45
N HIS A 649 3.13 21.49 -29.09
CA HIS A 649 4.09 21.96 -30.11
C HIS A 649 4.48 20.87 -31.14
N ASN A 650 3.47 20.17 -31.69
CA ASN A 650 3.59 19.05 -32.63
C ASN A 650 4.37 17.81 -32.14
N GLN A 651 4.69 17.72 -30.84
CA GLN A 651 5.30 16.54 -30.23
C GLN A 651 4.26 15.71 -29.48
N ALA A 652 4.41 14.38 -29.48
CA ALA A 652 3.53 13.50 -28.73
C ALA A 652 3.82 13.59 -27.23
N ILE A 653 2.78 13.80 -26.42
CA ILE A 653 2.87 13.91 -24.96
C ILE A 653 2.16 12.75 -24.24
N VAL A 654 2.71 12.36 -23.10
CA VAL A 654 2.21 11.24 -22.29
C VAL A 654 2.19 11.59 -20.80
N ALA A 655 1.26 10.99 -20.05
CA ALA A 655 1.35 10.85 -18.61
C ALA A 655 1.82 9.43 -18.25
N HIS A 656 2.76 9.33 -17.32
CA HIS A 656 3.22 8.06 -16.77
C HIS A 656 3.73 8.22 -15.33
N ASN A 657 3.83 7.13 -14.57
CA ASN A 657 4.66 7.09 -13.37
C ASN A 657 5.93 6.28 -13.69
N ILE A 658 7.08 6.92 -13.63
CA ILE A 658 8.35 6.41 -14.17
C ILE A 658 9.45 6.47 -13.10
N TRP A 659 10.28 5.42 -13.05
CA TRP A 659 11.44 5.35 -12.17
C TRP A 659 12.59 6.18 -12.75
N SER A 660 13.21 5.69 -13.81
CA SER A 660 14.32 6.34 -14.49
C SER A 660 14.33 6.00 -16.00
N ILE A 661 15.14 6.74 -16.77
CA ILE A 661 15.52 6.39 -18.13
C ILE A 661 17.03 6.22 -18.23
N SER A 662 17.52 5.46 -19.21
CA SER A 662 18.97 5.41 -19.46
C SER A 662 19.38 6.46 -20.49
N ILE A 663 20.39 7.26 -20.14
CA ILE A 663 21.01 8.29 -20.98
C ILE A 663 22.30 7.77 -21.67
N SER A 664 22.39 6.45 -21.89
CA SER A 664 23.49 5.76 -22.57
C SER A 664 23.08 4.35 -23.01
N LYS A 665 23.65 3.81 -24.10
CA LYS A 665 23.45 2.38 -24.47
C LYS A 665 23.95 1.41 -23.39
N THR A 666 24.92 1.85 -22.58
CA THR A 666 25.65 0.96 -21.64
C THR A 666 24.84 0.56 -20.41
N HIS A 667 23.68 1.18 -20.14
CA HIS A 667 22.81 0.89 -18.99
C HIS A 667 23.54 0.82 -17.63
N LYS A 668 24.70 1.51 -17.50
CA LYS A 668 25.40 1.65 -16.21
C LYS A 668 24.54 2.51 -15.27
N PRO A 669 24.53 2.24 -13.95
CA PRO A 669 23.78 3.06 -12.99
C PRO A 669 24.14 4.55 -13.04
N THR A 670 25.40 4.90 -13.33
CA THR A 670 25.89 6.27 -13.54
C THR A 670 25.30 6.98 -14.77
N HIS A 671 24.55 6.27 -15.61
CA HIS A 671 23.87 6.78 -16.80
C HIS A 671 22.35 6.57 -16.72
N LEU A 672 21.79 6.58 -15.51
CA LEU A 672 20.35 6.63 -15.27
C LEU A 672 19.92 8.04 -14.88
N TYR A 673 18.90 8.56 -15.55
CA TYR A 673 18.23 9.79 -15.15
C TYR A 673 16.98 9.44 -14.35
N HIS A 674 17.00 9.78 -13.05
CA HIS A 674 15.97 9.45 -12.07
C HIS A 674 14.87 10.51 -12.03
N VAL A 675 13.62 10.09 -12.24
CA VAL A 675 12.41 10.95 -12.23
C VAL A 675 11.51 10.58 -11.05
N GLU A 676 11.36 9.26 -10.80
CA GLU A 676 10.80 8.64 -9.61
C GLU A 676 9.40 9.11 -9.18
N LYS A 677 8.58 9.56 -10.13
CA LYS A 677 7.23 10.07 -9.89
C LYS A 677 6.34 10.07 -11.13
N ALA A 678 5.05 10.32 -10.91
CA ALA A 678 4.06 10.59 -11.93
C ALA A 678 4.28 11.98 -12.57
N VAL A 679 4.49 12.01 -13.88
CA VAL A 679 4.83 13.21 -14.67
C VAL A 679 4.16 13.19 -16.03
N ILE A 680 4.10 14.37 -16.68
CA ILE A 680 3.81 14.54 -18.10
C ILE A 680 5.12 14.83 -18.84
N THR A 681 5.40 14.07 -19.89
CA THR A 681 6.63 14.20 -20.71
C THR A 681 6.31 14.13 -22.19
N THR A 682 7.27 14.54 -23.03
CA THR A 682 7.29 14.13 -24.44
C THR A 682 7.80 12.68 -24.54
N LEU A 683 7.73 12.08 -25.73
CA LEU A 683 8.38 10.78 -25.99
C LEU A 683 9.92 10.87 -26.14
N LYS A 684 10.51 12.06 -25.96
CA LYS A 684 11.95 12.36 -26.02
C LYS A 684 12.53 12.81 -24.67
N LEU A 685 11.91 12.38 -23.56
CA LEU A 685 12.43 12.55 -22.20
C LEU A 685 13.93 12.21 -22.13
N GLY A 686 14.72 13.07 -21.49
CA GLY A 686 16.18 12.99 -21.41
C GLY A 686 16.92 13.94 -22.37
N ALA A 687 16.27 14.43 -23.43
CA ALA A 687 16.87 15.36 -24.40
C ALA A 687 17.33 16.70 -23.76
N GLU A 688 16.76 17.04 -22.61
CA GLU A 688 17.09 18.22 -21.80
C GLU A 688 18.45 18.14 -21.09
N HIS A 689 19.07 16.96 -21.00
CA HIS A 689 20.34 16.77 -20.27
C HIS A 689 21.58 16.98 -21.15
N LYS A 690 22.51 17.82 -20.68
CA LYS A 690 23.79 18.09 -21.37
C LYS A 690 24.64 16.83 -21.60
N ASN A 691 24.51 15.82 -20.72
CA ASN A 691 25.24 14.56 -20.81
C ASN A 691 24.54 13.51 -21.71
N PHE A 692 23.42 13.86 -22.36
CA PHE A 692 22.68 12.97 -23.26
C PHE A 692 23.39 12.82 -24.61
N THR A 693 24.29 11.85 -24.71
CA THR A 693 25.07 11.61 -25.95
C THR A 693 24.21 11.09 -27.10
N GLU A 694 24.67 11.29 -28.35
CA GLU A 694 24.04 10.78 -29.59
C GLU A 694 23.78 9.27 -29.62
N LYS A 695 24.39 8.50 -28.71
CA LYS A 695 24.21 7.05 -28.61
C LYS A 695 22.98 6.66 -27.77
N SER A 696 22.33 7.60 -27.08
CA SER A 696 21.23 7.33 -26.14
C SER A 696 19.91 6.99 -26.86
N THR A 697 19.04 6.16 -26.25
CA THR A 697 17.73 5.79 -26.83
C THR A 697 16.58 6.38 -26.04
N PHE A 698 15.72 7.15 -26.71
CA PHE A 698 14.54 7.76 -26.14
C PHE A 698 13.44 6.74 -25.81
N LEU A 699 12.32 7.22 -25.26
CA LEU A 699 11.11 6.41 -25.11
C LEU A 699 10.54 6.04 -26.50
N ILE A 700 10.52 7.00 -27.44
CA ILE A 700 9.99 6.78 -28.80
C ILE A 700 10.71 5.66 -29.56
N ASP A 701 12.04 5.54 -29.43
CA ASP A 701 12.82 4.48 -30.08
C ASP A 701 12.37 3.09 -29.62
N ARG A 702 12.03 2.98 -28.33
CA ARG A 702 11.75 1.71 -27.64
C ARG A 702 10.26 1.36 -27.58
N ILE A 703 9.33 2.24 -27.97
CA ILE A 703 7.90 1.89 -28.07
C ILE A 703 7.73 0.74 -29.07
N GLU A 704 7.11 -0.35 -28.61
CA GLU A 704 6.86 -1.56 -29.39
C GLU A 704 5.39 -1.66 -29.82
N ALA A 705 4.46 -1.13 -29.03
CA ALA A 705 3.04 -1.24 -29.31
C ALA A 705 2.19 -0.09 -28.75
N MET A 706 0.99 0.07 -29.30
CA MET A 706 -0.08 0.89 -28.71
C MET A 706 -1.43 0.17 -28.72
N SER A 707 -2.36 0.59 -27.86
CA SER A 707 -3.73 0.08 -27.82
C SER A 707 -4.71 1.17 -27.39
N ASP A 708 -5.83 1.26 -28.09
CA ASP A 708 -6.88 2.24 -27.82
C ASP A 708 -7.95 1.66 -26.89
N LEU A 709 -8.07 2.19 -25.67
CA LEU A 709 -9.04 1.71 -24.70
C LEU A 709 -10.45 2.30 -24.91
N TYR A 710 -10.61 3.28 -25.79
CA TYR A 710 -11.89 3.87 -26.18
C TYR A 710 -12.64 2.99 -27.18
N ALA A 711 -11.94 2.58 -28.25
CA ALA A 711 -12.52 1.79 -29.34
C ALA A 711 -13.20 0.50 -28.83
N ARG A 712 -12.61 -0.16 -27.82
CA ARG A 712 -13.18 -1.35 -27.18
C ARG A 712 -14.59 -1.12 -26.61
N GLN A 713 -14.93 0.08 -26.14
CA GLN A 713 -16.17 0.29 -25.38
C GLN A 713 -17.44 0.32 -26.26
N PHE A 714 -17.29 0.20 -27.58
CA PHE A 714 -18.36 0.11 -28.57
C PHE A 714 -18.57 -1.31 -29.12
N HIS A 715 -17.64 -2.22 -28.83
CA HIS A 715 -17.64 -3.62 -29.26
C HIS A 715 -17.84 -4.58 -28.08
#